data_AF-S7QEP6-F1
#
_entry.id   AF-S7QEP6-F1
#
_cell.length_a   1.000
_cell.length_b   1.000
_cell.length_c   1.000
_cell.angle_alpha   90.00
_cell.angle_beta   90.00
_cell.angle_gamma   90.00
#
_symmetry.space_group_name_H-M   'P 1'
#
loop_
_entity.id
_entity.type
_entity.pdbx_description
1 polymer ?
#
loop_
_entity_poly.entity_id
_entity_poly.type
_entity_poly.pdbx_seq_one_letter_code
_entity_poly.pdbx_strand_id
1 'polypeptide(L)'
;MPYQSPWKELDREVETLRNNPSGCLGVDVGGGEGNDGWYGGKIHFTGKMREDGHIVLQRPELGPSCRFTRKYGSASLVRIKVPQKLVGDKLREYCKRPFVILGRVFRAFYEKDLTVFLMQTDEVLSSDQNSVLIQKSDGRSISHFINWHNPIFQNREQTMAKWAARQALALSNSVPGVLFKKENIFDIPDESDEMIMTDGCGFVNRTVLNTLRKRHGWHTTPTAIQGRLAGAKGLFLVHPTDDDPEPKAWIRPSQVKIKYTEEQMSDPALRTLDVLRASHMKTPGRLSAEIIINLSHNGVRPKVFIELMAAGLEERVRALTDWEGPDGPFNVWCAVASAGNVFNARAAREAAGEARVNGYRDKDDDDADDDDDEELIDIEVAVNGRSSAWWADHISGCPSSLEETCMVLIDAGFTPDTCWVLQAKLREVIKSKIKTYVSKYNFEVFMSCTAFIVPDPVGVLEAGEIQILCSDRVMKPSDGSDELTNVIIGDVVVGRNPCKLPTDVQKVRAVQKDELREYRDVIVFSTKGDRSLASKLGGGDYDGDKVLAIWQPEITNSFQNADPKFLDPAAEVKEWISKDPTTVSDILEGSTRTSLDHFIRGQQDFLLMGLRTLPLVGIYSTMHDYAAYMKGYDAEETVALAHMSCIVLDGTKTGLTVKSEVYARHENLYRKGKRAPFWREEQKKDTEKEKLIPANEAHPKRPEALQNFVMDRILDASRQERDKWLRYLDEHMPEPAFTDKDLEEPLRDARRRAQNRMEKGCHDLHDDLQLIEHHVERIWRERPTRGNSEKSGNKEGGASFTGLGIEQRQDKLRELSRKFVTELTAEDMYLIGKWELEELKASCAYSIAPRNRFPFDVATRHLCAIKARSLGPYKVVTQNFYERFRIHKSFAQRYGRS
;
A
#
# COMPACT_ATOMS: atom_id res chain seq x y z
N MET A 1 19.96 5.82 8.11
CA MET A 1 19.77 6.46 9.44
C MET A 1 19.94 5.40 10.51
N PRO A 2 20.50 5.70 11.71
CA PRO A 2 20.42 4.73 12.80
C PRO A 2 18.93 4.50 13.09
N TYR A 3 18.54 3.23 13.21
CA TYR A 3 17.20 2.78 13.58
C TYR A 3 16.54 3.78 14.53
N GLN A 4 15.44 4.44 14.11
CA GLN A 4 14.63 5.18 15.06
C GLN A 4 14.03 4.16 16.01
N SER A 5 14.69 4.00 17.15
CA SER A 5 14.25 3.13 18.23
C SER A 5 12.84 3.54 18.65
N PRO A 6 11.85 2.62 18.62
CA PRO A 6 10.48 2.95 19.02
C PRO A 6 10.40 3.38 20.48
N TRP A 7 11.40 3.03 21.29
CA TRP A 7 11.46 3.33 22.72
C TRP A 7 11.57 4.83 23.01
N LYS A 8 12.34 5.59 22.21
CA LYS A 8 12.43 7.06 22.41
C LYS A 8 11.09 7.74 22.16
N GLU A 9 10.37 7.29 21.14
CA GLU A 9 9.03 7.80 20.82
C GLU A 9 8.03 7.39 21.92
N LEU A 10 8.12 6.15 22.41
CA LEU A 10 7.28 5.66 23.50
C LEU A 10 7.51 6.42 24.81
N ASP A 11 8.76 6.70 25.17
CA ASP A 11 9.10 7.47 26.37
C ASP A 11 8.50 8.88 26.29
N ARG A 12 8.65 9.55 25.12
CA ARG A 12 8.05 10.86 24.85
C ARG A 12 6.52 10.82 24.94
N GLU A 13 5.89 9.78 24.37
CA GLU A 13 4.44 9.59 24.40
C GLU A 13 3.92 9.41 25.83
N VAL A 14 4.56 8.54 26.62
CA VAL A 14 4.18 8.26 28.01
C VAL A 14 4.34 9.50 28.89
N GLU A 15 5.44 10.24 28.75
CA GLU A 15 5.65 11.49 29.48
C GLU A 15 4.62 12.54 29.10
N THR A 16 4.32 12.69 27.80
CA THR A 16 3.35 13.67 27.31
C THR A 16 1.94 13.36 27.83
N LEU A 17 1.48 12.11 27.76
CA LEU A 17 0.16 11.72 28.26
C LEU A 17 0.02 11.85 29.78
N ARG A 18 1.13 11.69 30.53
CA ARG A 18 1.15 11.91 31.98
C ARG A 18 0.90 13.38 32.33
N ASN A 19 1.43 14.30 31.54
CA ASN A 19 1.32 15.74 31.77
C ASN A 19 0.03 16.34 31.20
N ASN A 20 -0.39 15.86 30.03
CA ASN A 20 -1.59 16.33 29.33
C ASN A 20 -2.27 15.16 28.60
N PRO A 21 -3.49 14.74 29.00
CA PRO A 21 -4.24 13.67 28.34
C PRO A 21 -4.54 13.91 26.85
N SER A 22 -4.45 15.16 26.38
CA SER A 22 -4.63 15.54 24.98
C SER A 22 -3.32 15.86 24.26
N GLY A 23 -2.17 15.77 24.94
CA GLY A 23 -0.88 16.20 24.40
C GLY A 23 -0.38 15.38 23.20
N CYS A 24 -0.92 14.17 22.99
CA CYS A 24 -0.59 13.34 21.84
C CYS A 24 -1.48 13.60 20.60
N LEU A 25 -2.47 14.49 20.69
CA LEU A 25 -3.37 14.79 19.58
C LEU A 25 -2.73 15.66 18.49
N GLY A 26 -1.53 16.22 18.72
CA GLY A 26 -0.88 17.08 17.73
C GLY A 26 -1.56 18.42 17.50
N VAL A 27 -2.44 18.83 18.41
CA VAL A 27 -3.15 20.10 18.40
C VAL A 27 -2.94 20.82 19.72
N ASP A 28 -2.87 22.15 19.65
CA ASP A 28 -2.80 22.97 20.85
C ASP A 28 -4.21 23.18 21.40
N VAL A 29 -4.47 22.59 22.57
CA VAL A 29 -5.76 22.66 23.26
C VAL A 29 -5.82 23.88 24.20
N GLY A 30 -4.70 24.62 24.37
CA GLY A 30 -4.56 25.70 25.35
C GLY A 30 -4.15 27.08 24.81
N GLY A 31 -3.91 27.23 23.50
CA GLY A 31 -3.53 28.52 22.88
C GLY A 31 -2.10 28.98 23.16
N GLY A 32 -1.20 28.07 23.55
CA GLY A 32 0.23 28.34 23.71
C GLY A 32 1.00 28.22 22.39
N GLU A 33 1.83 29.23 22.09
CA GLU A 33 2.82 29.18 21.01
C GLU A 33 3.90 28.12 21.31
N GLY A 34 3.63 26.84 21.01
CA GLY A 34 4.57 25.78 21.39
C GLY A 34 4.32 24.39 20.85
N ASN A 35 3.49 24.21 19.81
CA ASN A 35 3.36 22.89 19.19
C ASN A 35 4.37 22.74 18.05
N ASP A 36 5.41 21.93 18.27
CA ASP A 36 6.43 21.56 17.28
C ASP A 36 5.88 20.65 16.16
N GLY A 37 4.55 20.46 16.11
CA GLY A 37 3.86 19.60 15.16
C GLY A 37 3.92 18.11 15.54
N TRP A 38 4.49 17.78 16.71
CA TRP A 38 4.58 16.40 17.15
C TRP A 38 3.21 15.87 17.61
N TYR A 39 2.98 14.59 17.34
CA TYR A 39 1.83 13.82 17.79
C TYR A 39 2.24 12.39 18.11
N GLY A 40 1.56 11.78 19.08
CA GLY A 40 1.84 10.42 19.54
C GLY A 40 1.08 9.35 18.76
N GLY A 41 1.00 8.15 19.31
CA GLY A 41 0.25 7.03 18.77
C GLY A 41 0.97 6.24 17.67
N LYS A 42 2.29 6.38 17.56
CA LYS A 42 3.09 5.85 16.43
C LYS A 42 3.75 4.50 16.71
N ILE A 43 3.52 3.87 17.86
CA ILE A 43 4.17 2.60 18.20
C ILE A 43 3.16 1.45 18.07
N HIS A 44 3.53 0.40 17.35
CA HIS A 44 2.67 -0.78 17.15
C HIS A 44 3.17 -1.95 18.02
N PHE A 45 2.26 -2.48 18.84
CA PHE A 45 2.47 -3.71 19.61
C PHE A 45 1.67 -4.85 18.97
N THR A 46 2.38 -5.84 18.45
CA THR A 46 1.80 -6.91 17.62
C THR A 46 2.12 -8.29 18.18
N GLY A 47 1.12 -9.18 18.16
CA GLY A 47 1.27 -10.61 18.37
C GLY A 47 0.81 -11.40 17.14
N LYS A 48 1.42 -12.55 16.91
CA LYS A 48 0.99 -13.51 15.86
C LYS A 48 0.60 -14.83 16.50
N MET A 49 -0.64 -15.23 16.30
CA MET A 49 -1.13 -16.55 16.70
C MET A 49 -0.66 -17.61 15.68
N ARG A 50 -0.09 -18.69 16.20
CA ARG A 50 0.29 -19.89 15.43
C ARG A 50 -0.93 -20.81 15.26
N GLU A 51 -0.85 -21.75 14.32
CA GLU A 51 -1.93 -22.72 14.09
C GLU A 51 -2.19 -23.65 15.29
N ASP A 52 -1.23 -23.77 16.21
CA ASP A 52 -1.37 -24.50 17.48
C ASP A 52 -2.00 -23.66 18.62
N GLY A 53 -2.37 -22.40 18.33
CA GLY A 53 -3.01 -21.47 19.27
C GLY A 53 -2.04 -20.63 20.11
N HIS A 54 -0.72 -20.84 20.02
CA HIS A 54 0.26 -20.01 20.74
C HIS A 54 0.39 -18.62 20.12
N ILE A 55 0.37 -17.58 20.96
CA ILE A 55 0.61 -16.19 20.53
C ILE A 55 2.09 -15.85 20.73
N VAL A 56 2.77 -15.44 19.66
CA VAL A 56 4.14 -14.96 19.69
C VAL A 56 4.13 -13.44 19.56
N LEU A 57 4.60 -12.73 20.59
CA LEU A 57 4.76 -11.28 20.56
C LEU A 57 5.94 -10.91 19.66
N GLN A 58 5.74 -9.92 18.80
CA GLN A 58 6.75 -9.38 17.90
C GLN A 58 7.46 -8.20 18.55
N ARG A 59 8.59 -7.78 17.95
CA ARG A 59 9.29 -6.56 18.38
C ARG A 59 8.39 -5.35 18.08
N PRO A 60 8.28 -4.37 18.99
CA PRO A 60 7.56 -3.13 18.69
C PRO A 60 8.22 -2.38 17.53
N GLU A 61 7.39 -1.71 16.72
CA GLU A 61 7.85 -0.96 15.56
C GLU A 61 7.15 0.40 15.47
N LEU A 62 7.79 1.35 14.80
CA LEU A 62 7.15 2.62 14.45
C LEU A 62 6.22 2.41 13.25
N GLY A 63 5.00 2.92 13.36
CA GLY A 63 3.95 2.80 12.35
C GLY A 63 3.04 4.03 12.30
N PRO A 64 2.00 3.99 11.46
CA PRO A 64 0.99 5.05 11.41
C PRO A 64 0.20 5.13 12.71
N SER A 65 -0.20 6.35 13.06
CA SER A 65 -1.06 6.57 14.22
C SER A 65 -2.54 6.43 13.86
N CYS A 66 -3.36 6.18 14.88
CA CYS A 66 -4.82 6.30 14.79
C CYS A 66 -5.37 7.04 16.01
N ARG A 67 -6.66 7.41 15.96
CA ARG A 67 -7.32 8.19 17.03
C ARG A 67 -7.21 7.50 18.39
N PHE A 68 -7.41 6.18 18.44
CA PHE A 68 -7.29 5.43 19.69
C PHE A 68 -5.90 5.54 20.31
N THR A 69 -4.85 5.31 19.51
CA THR A 69 -3.46 5.39 20.00
C THR A 69 -3.05 6.81 20.37
N ARG A 70 -3.58 7.84 19.71
CA ARG A 70 -3.33 9.25 20.09
C ARG A 70 -4.04 9.62 21.40
N LYS A 71 -5.23 9.08 21.65
CA LYS A 71 -6.02 9.36 22.86
C LYS A 71 -5.52 8.60 24.09
N TYR A 72 -5.24 7.32 23.94
CA TYR A 72 -4.95 6.42 25.07
C TYR A 72 -3.48 6.03 25.18
N GLY A 73 -2.67 6.32 24.15
CA GLY A 73 -1.30 5.87 24.02
C GLY A 73 -1.18 4.55 23.26
N SER A 74 -0.07 4.41 22.55
CA SER A 74 0.30 3.24 21.77
C SER A 74 0.36 1.96 22.63
N ALA A 75 0.88 2.06 23.85
CA ALA A 75 1.02 0.91 24.76
C ALA A 75 -0.30 0.36 25.30
N SER A 76 -1.41 1.07 25.10
CA SER A 76 -2.75 0.62 25.49
C SER A 76 -3.42 -0.23 24.42
N LEU A 77 -2.85 -0.35 23.22
CA LEU A 77 -3.42 -1.13 22.12
C LEU A 77 -2.47 -2.26 21.70
N VAL A 78 -2.99 -3.49 21.65
CA VAL A 78 -2.27 -4.67 21.13
C VAL A 78 -3.07 -5.29 20.00
N ARG A 79 -2.39 -5.70 18.93
CA ARG A 79 -3.01 -6.33 17.75
C ARG A 79 -2.57 -7.78 17.67
N ILE A 80 -3.50 -8.71 17.52
CA ILE A 80 -3.19 -10.14 17.38
C ILE A 80 -3.67 -10.64 16.02
N LYS A 81 -2.72 -10.99 15.15
CA LYS A 81 -3.03 -11.64 13.86
C LYS A 81 -3.34 -13.11 14.08
N VAL A 82 -4.49 -13.56 13.58
CA VAL A 82 -4.97 -14.95 13.68
C VAL A 82 -4.90 -15.65 12.33
N PRO A 83 -4.59 -16.96 12.29
CA PRO A 83 -4.60 -17.72 11.05
C PRO A 83 -6.04 -18.09 10.64
N GLN A 84 -6.36 -17.95 9.35
CA GLN A 84 -7.69 -18.27 8.78
C GLN A 84 -8.20 -19.66 9.18
N LYS A 85 -7.31 -20.65 9.34
CA LYS A 85 -7.68 -22.03 9.70
C LYS A 85 -8.31 -22.16 11.10
N LEU A 86 -8.08 -21.19 11.99
CA LEU A 86 -8.63 -21.20 13.35
C LEU A 86 -9.95 -20.44 13.46
N VAL A 87 -10.39 -19.75 12.41
CA VAL A 87 -11.66 -19.01 12.36
C VAL A 87 -12.82 -19.94 12.69
N GLY A 88 -13.71 -19.50 13.57
CA GLY A 88 -14.84 -20.26 14.08
C GLY A 88 -15.19 -19.88 15.53
N ASP A 89 -16.28 -20.45 16.04
CA ASP A 89 -16.82 -20.08 17.36
C ASP A 89 -15.80 -20.31 18.50
N LYS A 90 -14.96 -21.36 18.41
CA LYS A 90 -13.92 -21.62 19.42
C LYS A 90 -12.93 -20.47 19.56
N LEU A 91 -12.47 -19.90 18.44
CA LEU A 91 -11.54 -18.77 18.46
C LEU A 91 -12.24 -17.51 18.96
N ARG A 92 -13.49 -17.27 18.53
CA ARG A 92 -14.28 -16.14 19.03
C ARG A 92 -14.44 -16.20 20.55
N GLU A 93 -14.86 -17.34 21.09
CA GLU A 93 -15.00 -17.52 22.55
C GLU A 93 -13.65 -17.42 23.28
N TYR A 94 -12.56 -17.89 22.68
CA TYR A 94 -11.21 -17.70 23.21
C TYR A 94 -10.87 -16.20 23.34
N CYS A 95 -11.17 -15.41 22.30
CA CYS A 95 -10.86 -13.98 22.22
C CYS A 95 -11.74 -13.09 23.11
N LYS A 96 -12.91 -13.56 23.56
CA LYS A 96 -13.74 -12.84 24.53
C LYS A 96 -13.12 -12.77 25.94
N ARG A 97 -12.17 -13.65 26.24
CA ARG A 97 -11.53 -13.72 27.56
C ARG A 97 -10.53 -12.56 27.76
N PRO A 98 -10.23 -12.18 29.01
CA PRO A 98 -9.15 -11.24 29.27
C PRO A 98 -7.79 -11.84 28.91
N PHE A 99 -6.92 -11.00 28.34
CA PHE A 99 -5.53 -11.31 28.01
C PHE A 99 -4.60 -10.63 29.02
N VAL A 100 -3.73 -11.40 29.67
CA VAL A 100 -2.72 -10.84 30.57
C VAL A 100 -1.39 -10.78 29.83
N ILE A 101 -0.93 -9.58 29.51
CA ILE A 101 0.31 -9.35 28.77
C ILE A 101 1.20 -8.44 29.61
N LEU A 102 2.36 -8.95 30.03
CA LEU A 102 3.33 -8.21 30.85
C LEU A 102 2.70 -7.57 32.11
N GLY A 103 1.81 -8.30 32.78
CA GLY A 103 1.13 -7.87 34.01
C GLY A 103 -0.03 -6.89 33.81
N ARG A 104 -0.35 -6.51 32.58
CA ARG A 104 -1.52 -5.69 32.23
C ARG A 104 -2.64 -6.54 31.66
N VAL A 105 -3.87 -6.17 31.94
CA VAL A 105 -5.06 -6.83 31.40
C VAL A 105 -5.52 -6.10 30.14
N PHE A 106 -5.80 -6.88 29.11
CA PHE A 106 -6.33 -6.41 27.83
C PHE A 106 -7.62 -7.18 27.50
N ARG A 107 -8.56 -6.51 26.85
CA ARG A 107 -9.78 -7.13 26.32
C ARG A 107 -9.95 -6.84 24.84
N ALA A 108 -10.44 -7.84 24.11
CA ALA A 108 -10.78 -7.68 22.69
C ALA A 108 -12.01 -6.78 22.55
N PHE A 109 -11.89 -5.74 21.73
CA PHE A 109 -12.99 -4.80 21.48
C PHE A 109 -13.41 -4.75 20.00
N TYR A 110 -12.59 -5.28 19.09
CA TYR A 110 -12.94 -5.32 17.67
C TYR A 110 -12.07 -6.34 16.94
N GLU A 111 -12.59 -6.87 15.85
CA GLU A 111 -11.81 -7.65 14.88
C GLU A 111 -12.03 -7.09 13.48
N LYS A 112 -10.94 -7.06 12.73
CA LYS A 112 -10.92 -6.67 11.32
C LYS A 112 -9.85 -7.50 10.62
N ASP A 113 -10.24 -8.22 9.59
CA ASP A 113 -9.40 -9.01 8.68
C ASP A 113 -8.39 -9.92 9.37
N LEU A 114 -8.92 -10.79 10.22
CA LEU A 114 -8.14 -11.74 11.01
C LEU A 114 -7.15 -11.06 11.98
N THR A 115 -7.42 -9.82 12.34
CA THR A 115 -6.65 -9.08 13.36
C THR A 115 -7.57 -8.70 14.49
N VAL A 116 -7.32 -9.29 15.65
CA VAL A 116 -8.07 -8.99 16.89
C VAL A 116 -7.38 -7.83 17.60
N PHE A 117 -8.13 -6.75 17.83
CA PHE A 117 -7.66 -5.56 18.52
C PHE A 117 -8.02 -5.65 20.00
N LEU A 118 -6.98 -5.55 20.84
CA LEU A 118 -7.09 -5.58 22.28
C LEU A 118 -6.78 -4.21 22.86
N MET A 119 -7.60 -3.76 23.81
CA MET A 119 -7.40 -2.51 24.55
C MET A 119 -7.07 -2.84 26.01
N GLN A 120 -6.10 -2.11 26.57
CA GLN A 120 -5.75 -2.19 27.98
C GLN A 120 -6.92 -1.68 28.83
N THR A 121 -7.29 -2.44 29.87
CA THR A 121 -8.35 -2.07 30.81
C THR A 121 -7.78 -1.71 32.18
N ASP A 122 -8.64 -1.20 33.06
CA ASP A 122 -8.40 -0.93 34.49
C ASP A 122 -8.46 -2.20 35.36
N GLU A 123 -8.56 -3.36 34.72
CA GLU A 123 -8.59 -4.65 35.38
C GLU A 123 -7.17 -5.12 35.76
N VAL A 124 -7.08 -5.86 36.84
CA VAL A 124 -5.82 -6.39 37.35
C VAL A 124 -5.92 -7.89 37.61
N LEU A 125 -4.80 -8.58 37.48
CA LEU A 125 -4.70 -9.99 37.86
C LEU A 125 -4.77 -10.11 39.40
N SER A 126 -5.62 -11.00 39.90
CA SER A 126 -5.70 -11.30 41.33
C SER A 126 -4.38 -11.89 41.84
N SER A 127 -4.16 -11.77 43.15
CA SER A 127 -2.93 -12.27 43.80
C SER A 127 -2.71 -13.78 43.64
N ASP A 128 -3.78 -14.56 43.47
CA ASP A 128 -3.74 -16.00 43.21
C ASP A 128 -3.56 -16.35 41.72
N GLN A 129 -3.45 -15.34 40.85
CA GLN A 129 -3.33 -15.44 39.39
C GLN A 129 -4.46 -16.21 38.68
N ASN A 130 -5.55 -16.53 39.38
CA ASN A 130 -6.65 -17.33 38.83
C ASN A 130 -7.85 -16.48 38.39
N SER A 131 -7.89 -15.19 38.72
CA SER A 131 -9.02 -14.32 38.40
C SER A 131 -8.57 -12.90 38.02
N VAL A 132 -9.45 -12.17 37.36
CA VAL A 132 -9.23 -10.76 37.00
C VAL A 132 -10.22 -9.92 37.82
N LEU A 133 -9.69 -8.92 38.53
CA LEU A 133 -10.44 -8.06 39.45
C LEU A 133 -10.40 -6.61 38.97
N ILE A 134 -11.43 -5.83 39.27
CA ILE A 134 -11.46 -4.39 38.97
C ILE A 134 -10.86 -3.63 40.16
N GLN A 135 -9.68 -3.05 40.00
CA GLN A 135 -8.98 -2.30 41.06
C GLN A 135 -9.35 -0.80 40.98
N LYS A 136 -10.58 -0.42 41.35
CA LYS A 136 -11.08 0.99 41.33
C LYS A 136 -10.96 1.69 39.96
N SER A 137 -12.12 1.91 39.33
CA SER A 137 -12.27 2.62 38.04
C SER A 137 -11.57 3.99 38.03
N ASP A 138 -10.48 4.09 37.28
CA ASP A 138 -9.90 5.36 36.78
C ASP A 138 -10.59 5.84 35.49
N GLY A 139 -11.65 5.14 35.07
CA GLY A 139 -12.38 5.42 33.83
C GLY A 139 -11.90 4.63 32.61
N ARG A 140 -11.03 3.61 32.74
CA ARG A 140 -10.48 2.86 31.59
C ARG A 140 -11.10 1.47 31.34
N SER A 141 -12.33 1.23 31.77
CA SER A 141 -13.02 -0.03 31.43
C SER A 141 -13.24 -0.16 29.92
N ILE A 142 -13.33 -1.40 29.41
CA ILE A 142 -13.68 -1.66 28.00
C ILE A 142 -15.01 -1.00 27.61
N SER A 143 -15.99 -0.99 28.52
CA SER A 143 -17.29 -0.35 28.29
C SER A 143 -17.15 1.17 28.15
N HIS A 144 -16.33 1.81 28.97
CA HIS A 144 -16.07 3.25 28.85
C HIS A 144 -15.38 3.57 27.52
N PHE A 145 -14.35 2.80 27.15
CA PHE A 145 -13.64 2.95 25.87
C PHE A 145 -14.57 2.84 24.66
N ILE A 146 -15.39 1.78 24.61
CA ILE A 146 -16.36 1.55 23.52
C ILE A 146 -17.38 2.69 23.49
N ASN A 147 -17.92 3.09 24.64
CA ASN A 147 -18.94 4.12 24.72
C ASN A 147 -18.40 5.54 24.44
N TRP A 148 -17.12 5.79 24.70
CA TRP A 148 -16.46 7.05 24.32
C TRP A 148 -16.40 7.19 22.79
N HIS A 149 -16.00 6.13 22.08
CA HIS A 149 -15.88 6.18 20.61
C HIS A 149 -17.21 6.01 19.88
N ASN A 150 -18.04 5.05 20.29
CA ASN A 150 -19.32 4.76 19.66
C ASN A 150 -20.43 4.59 20.72
N PRO A 151 -21.01 5.72 21.18
CA PRO A 151 -21.94 5.73 22.30
C PRO A 151 -23.19 4.92 21.99
N ILE A 152 -23.45 3.88 22.78
CA ILE A 152 -24.47 2.89 22.42
C ILE A 152 -25.90 3.48 22.47
N PHE A 153 -26.19 4.35 23.43
CA PHE A 153 -27.53 4.95 23.58
C PHE A 153 -27.87 5.94 22.48
N GLN A 154 -26.91 6.78 22.05
CA GLN A 154 -27.09 7.78 21.00
C GLN A 154 -27.28 7.13 19.62
N ASN A 155 -26.81 5.88 19.47
CA ASN A 155 -26.84 5.12 18.22
C ASN A 155 -27.83 3.94 18.29
N ARG A 156 -28.84 4.01 19.17
CA ARG A 156 -29.80 2.93 19.45
C ARG A 156 -30.60 2.41 18.24
N GLU A 157 -30.76 3.24 17.21
CA GLU A 157 -31.49 2.91 15.98
C GLU A 157 -30.63 2.13 14.96
N GLN A 158 -29.32 2.03 15.19
CA GLN A 158 -28.45 1.24 14.33
C GLN A 158 -28.67 -0.26 14.55
N THR A 159 -28.48 -1.06 13.49
CA THR A 159 -28.27 -2.50 13.66
C THR A 159 -26.96 -2.73 14.41
N MET A 160 -26.88 -3.82 15.17
CA MET A 160 -25.64 -4.16 15.89
C MET A 160 -24.45 -4.35 14.95
N ALA A 161 -24.67 -4.87 13.74
CA ALA A 161 -23.65 -4.97 12.70
C ALA A 161 -23.11 -3.59 12.29
N LYS A 162 -24.00 -2.61 12.01
CA LYS A 162 -23.61 -1.22 11.71
C LYS A 162 -22.80 -0.62 12.85
N TRP A 163 -23.32 -0.72 14.07
CA TRP A 163 -22.68 -0.17 15.26
C TRP A 163 -21.28 -0.79 15.50
N ALA A 164 -21.15 -2.11 15.40
CA ALA A 164 -19.87 -2.80 15.56
C ALA A 164 -18.85 -2.35 14.49
N ALA A 165 -19.27 -2.25 13.22
CA ALA A 165 -18.39 -1.82 12.13
C ALA A 165 -17.85 -0.39 12.31
N ARG A 166 -18.50 0.47 13.10
CA ARG A 166 -18.01 1.85 13.33
C ARG A 166 -16.82 1.93 14.27
N GLN A 167 -16.46 0.86 14.96
CA GLN A 167 -15.21 0.82 15.75
C GLN A 167 -13.96 1.03 14.88
N ALA A 168 -14.01 0.58 13.61
CA ALA A 168 -12.91 0.76 12.67
C ALA A 168 -12.53 2.23 12.44
N LEU A 169 -13.47 3.18 12.56
CA LEU A 169 -13.23 4.60 12.25
C LEU A 169 -12.13 5.23 13.12
N ALA A 170 -11.98 4.82 14.38
CA ALA A 170 -10.92 5.31 15.25
C ALA A 170 -9.61 4.50 15.15
N LEU A 171 -9.65 3.35 14.48
CA LEU A 171 -8.47 2.57 14.09
C LEU A 171 -7.85 3.06 12.78
N SER A 172 -8.53 3.97 12.05
CA SER A 172 -8.01 4.46 10.78
C SER A 172 -6.64 5.09 10.89
N ASN A 173 -5.74 4.63 10.02
CA ASN A 173 -4.41 5.21 9.84
C ASN A 173 -4.58 6.65 9.40
N SER A 174 -4.21 7.57 10.28
CA SER A 174 -4.51 8.99 10.17
C SER A 174 -3.42 9.83 10.82
N VAL A 175 -3.29 11.06 10.38
CA VAL A 175 -2.53 12.10 11.07
C VAL A 175 -3.49 13.16 11.59
N PRO A 176 -3.18 13.83 12.72
CA PRO A 176 -4.05 14.87 13.23
C PRO A 176 -3.96 16.13 12.36
N GLY A 177 -5.13 16.61 11.95
CA GLY A 177 -5.34 17.87 11.27
C GLY A 177 -5.69 18.99 12.25
N VAL A 178 -6.68 19.80 11.90
CA VAL A 178 -7.06 20.98 12.68
C VAL A 178 -8.06 20.60 13.78
N LEU A 179 -7.92 21.25 14.94
CA LEU A 179 -8.91 21.19 16.02
C LEU A 179 -9.99 22.24 15.77
N PHE A 180 -11.25 21.82 15.69
CA PHE A 180 -12.38 22.72 15.47
C PHE A 180 -13.01 23.15 16.79
N LYS A 181 -13.43 24.41 16.89
CA LYS A 181 -14.41 24.81 17.92
C LYS A 181 -15.74 24.07 17.64
N LYS A 182 -16.51 23.79 18.69
CA LYS A 182 -17.74 23.01 18.55
C LYS A 182 -18.76 23.74 17.69
N GLU A 183 -18.88 25.04 17.89
CA GLU A 183 -19.71 25.97 17.15
C GLU A 183 -19.28 26.19 15.69
N ASN A 184 -18.08 25.75 15.30
CA ASN A 184 -17.55 25.84 13.94
C ASN A 184 -17.72 24.54 13.15
N ILE A 185 -18.48 23.57 13.68
CA ILE A 185 -18.89 22.35 12.98
C ILE A 185 -20.38 22.49 12.70
N PHE A 186 -20.74 22.65 11.44
CA PHE A 186 -22.10 22.91 11.00
C PHE A 186 -22.71 21.68 10.34
N ASP A 187 -23.99 21.42 10.61
CA ASP A 187 -24.75 20.43 9.87
C ASP A 187 -25.39 21.08 8.63
N ILE A 188 -25.28 20.43 7.48
CA ILE A 188 -25.93 20.82 6.22
C ILE A 188 -26.73 19.64 5.65
N PRO A 189 -27.86 19.87 4.95
CA PRO A 189 -28.65 18.78 4.39
C PRO A 189 -27.88 18.03 3.30
N ASP A 190 -28.28 16.80 2.97
CA ASP A 190 -27.86 16.16 1.72
C ASP A 190 -28.63 16.73 0.53
N GLU A 191 -28.06 16.70 -0.68
CA GLU A 191 -28.76 17.13 -1.89
C GLU A 191 -29.67 16.01 -2.42
N SER A 192 -30.96 16.33 -2.61
CA SER A 192 -32.05 15.44 -3.06
C SER A 192 -32.50 14.37 -2.05
N ASP A 193 -33.82 14.32 -1.81
CA ASP A 193 -34.45 13.34 -0.90
C ASP A 193 -34.69 11.97 -1.54
N GLU A 194 -34.78 11.90 -2.88
CA GLU A 194 -35.07 10.65 -3.61
C GLU A 194 -33.81 9.79 -3.79
N MET A 195 -32.70 10.43 -4.13
CA MET A 195 -31.38 9.82 -4.31
C MET A 195 -30.32 10.83 -3.90
N ILE A 196 -29.50 10.49 -2.91
CA ILE A 196 -28.49 11.40 -2.37
C ILE A 196 -27.42 11.68 -3.44
N MET A 197 -27.28 12.94 -3.84
CA MET A 197 -26.32 13.37 -4.87
C MET A 197 -24.97 13.81 -4.30
N THR A 198 -24.85 13.89 -2.98
CA THR A 198 -23.66 14.35 -2.23
C THR A 198 -23.15 13.34 -1.21
N ASP A 199 -23.48 12.05 -1.37
CA ASP A 199 -23.24 11.02 -0.37
C ASP A 199 -21.77 10.96 0.04
N GLY A 200 -21.47 11.25 1.30
CA GLY A 200 -20.11 11.16 1.82
C GLY A 200 -19.24 12.41 1.66
N CYS A 201 -19.73 13.50 1.06
CA CYS A 201 -18.94 14.72 0.83
C CYS A 201 -19.50 15.97 1.53
N GLY A 202 -18.68 16.57 2.38
CA GLY A 202 -18.95 17.82 3.10
C GLY A 202 -17.93 18.89 2.75
N PHE A 203 -17.88 19.97 3.53
CA PHE A 203 -16.98 21.10 3.27
C PHE A 203 -16.05 21.40 4.45
N VAL A 204 -14.90 21.99 4.13
CA VAL A 204 -14.04 22.75 5.04
C VAL A 204 -13.65 24.05 4.39
N ASN A 205 -13.39 25.09 5.18
CA ASN A 205 -12.94 26.34 4.62
C ASN A 205 -11.45 26.32 4.26
N ARG A 206 -11.03 27.32 3.46
CA ARG A 206 -9.67 27.41 2.91
C ARG A 206 -8.58 27.48 3.99
N THR A 207 -8.90 28.04 5.14
CA THR A 207 -8.02 28.10 6.32
C THR A 207 -7.57 26.72 6.78
N VAL A 208 -8.48 25.73 6.81
CA VAL A 208 -8.15 24.34 7.18
C VAL A 208 -7.11 23.77 6.21
N LEU A 209 -7.38 23.86 4.90
CA LEU A 209 -6.53 23.27 3.86
C LEU A 209 -5.14 23.94 3.81
N ASN A 210 -5.08 25.27 3.98
CA ASN A 210 -3.82 26.00 4.07
C ASN A 210 -3.01 25.64 5.32
N THR A 211 -3.68 25.38 6.45
CA THR A 211 -3.02 24.94 7.68
C THR A 211 -2.42 23.55 7.50
N LEU A 212 -3.16 22.63 6.89
CA LEU A 212 -2.67 21.29 6.56
C LEU A 212 -1.49 21.32 5.58
N ARG A 213 -1.57 22.14 4.52
CA ARG A 213 -0.46 22.36 3.58
C ARG A 213 0.82 22.78 4.30
N LYS A 214 0.75 23.78 5.19
CA LYS A 214 1.91 24.26 5.95
C LYS A 214 2.46 23.18 6.87
N ARG A 215 1.58 22.43 7.55
CA ARG A 215 1.97 21.38 8.50
C ARG A 215 2.68 20.20 7.82
N HIS A 216 2.17 19.76 6.67
CA HIS A 216 2.72 18.61 5.93
C HIS A 216 3.75 19.00 4.86
N GLY A 217 4.03 20.29 4.68
CA GLY A 217 5.00 20.77 3.70
C GLY A 217 4.58 20.52 2.24
N TRP A 218 3.28 20.47 1.96
CA TRP A 218 2.78 20.26 0.60
C TRP A 218 3.07 21.46 -0.30
N HIS A 219 3.45 21.18 -1.56
CA HIS A 219 3.76 22.22 -2.53
C HIS A 219 2.54 23.10 -2.85
N THR A 220 1.40 22.47 -3.09
CA THR A 220 0.10 23.11 -3.38
C THR A 220 -0.90 22.89 -2.24
N THR A 221 -1.89 23.77 -2.13
CA THR A 221 -3.03 23.56 -1.22
C THR A 221 -3.97 22.55 -1.88
N PRO A 222 -4.30 21.42 -1.25
CA PRO A 222 -5.22 20.45 -1.83
C PRO A 222 -6.64 21.02 -1.85
N THR A 223 -7.46 20.52 -2.78
CA THR A 223 -8.86 20.90 -2.93
C THR A 223 -9.77 20.11 -1.99
N ALA A 224 -9.45 18.83 -1.76
CA ALA A 224 -10.22 17.95 -0.90
C ALA A 224 -9.32 17.14 0.02
N ILE A 225 -9.85 16.78 1.18
CA ILE A 225 -9.21 15.91 2.16
C ILE A 225 -10.16 14.77 2.51
N GLN A 226 -9.68 13.54 2.45
CA GLN A 226 -10.37 12.41 3.07
C GLN A 226 -10.05 12.40 4.57
N GLY A 227 -11.09 12.38 5.40
CA GLY A 227 -10.90 12.48 6.84
C GLY A 227 -12.00 11.90 7.69
N ARG A 228 -11.87 12.09 9.01
CA ARG A 228 -12.90 11.79 10.00
C ARG A 228 -12.98 12.94 11.00
N LEU A 229 -14.19 13.38 11.31
CA LEU A 229 -14.43 14.51 12.22
C LEU A 229 -15.79 14.35 12.88
N ALA A 230 -15.90 14.47 14.21
CA ALA A 230 -17.18 14.53 14.92
C ALA A 230 -18.17 13.38 14.59
N GLY A 231 -17.66 12.19 14.22
CA GLY A 231 -18.47 11.03 13.87
C GLY A 231 -18.79 10.94 12.38
N ALA A 232 -18.46 11.98 11.60
CA ALA A 232 -18.48 11.99 10.16
C ALA A 232 -17.27 11.23 9.57
N LYS A 233 -17.51 10.48 8.48
CA LYS A 233 -16.52 9.86 7.60
C LYS A 233 -16.79 10.36 6.17
N GLY A 234 -15.74 10.77 5.47
CA GLY A 234 -15.83 11.00 4.02
C GLY A 234 -14.81 12.01 3.50
N LEU A 235 -15.15 12.67 2.40
CA LEU A 235 -14.39 13.78 1.84
C LEU A 235 -14.85 15.12 2.41
N PHE A 236 -13.89 16.02 2.60
CA PHE A 236 -14.07 17.41 2.98
C PHE A 236 -13.49 18.28 1.86
N LEU A 237 -14.39 18.86 1.06
CA LEU A 237 -14.07 19.72 -0.07
C LEU A 237 -13.88 21.17 0.37
N VAL A 238 -13.08 21.96 -0.36
CA VAL A 238 -13.03 23.40 -0.12
C VAL A 238 -14.42 24.03 -0.28
N HIS A 239 -14.86 24.78 0.74
CA HIS A 239 -16.14 25.50 0.71
C HIS A 239 -16.13 26.53 -0.43
N PRO A 240 -17.22 26.65 -1.22
CA PRO A 240 -17.24 27.52 -2.41
C PRO A 240 -17.06 29.01 -2.09
N THR A 241 -17.44 29.46 -0.89
CA THR A 241 -17.51 30.89 -0.56
C THR A 241 -17.00 31.30 0.83
N ASP A 242 -16.55 30.36 1.68
CA ASP A 242 -16.14 30.71 3.07
C ASP A 242 -14.63 30.88 3.12
N ASP A 243 -14.22 32.13 3.38
CA ASP A 243 -12.82 32.55 3.54
C ASP A 243 -12.55 33.01 4.99
N ASP A 244 -13.32 32.52 5.97
CA ASP A 244 -13.14 32.90 7.37
C ASP A 244 -11.76 32.48 7.89
N PRO A 245 -11.05 33.34 8.63
CA PRO A 245 -9.74 33.00 9.20
C PRO A 245 -9.83 31.93 10.31
N GLU A 246 -11.01 31.65 10.87
CA GLU A 246 -11.21 30.53 11.79
C GLU A 246 -11.51 29.22 11.04
N PRO A 247 -10.92 28.08 11.45
CA PRO A 247 -11.26 26.78 10.90
C PRO A 247 -12.74 26.43 11.08
N LYS A 248 -13.41 26.08 9.97
CA LYS A 248 -14.82 25.66 9.93
C LYS A 248 -15.01 24.41 9.07
N ALA A 249 -16.00 23.60 9.43
CA ALA A 249 -16.40 22.39 8.70
C ALA A 249 -17.92 22.29 8.59
N TRP A 250 -18.41 21.76 7.49
CA TRP A 250 -19.82 21.46 7.23
C TRP A 250 -19.99 19.98 6.92
N ILE A 251 -20.79 19.28 7.72
CA ILE A 251 -21.00 17.84 7.64
C ILE A 251 -22.43 17.52 7.21
N ARG A 252 -22.60 16.45 6.43
CA ARG A 252 -23.91 15.97 5.96
C ARG A 252 -24.40 14.74 6.74
N PRO A 253 -25.72 14.48 6.82
CA PRO A 253 -26.26 13.25 7.39
C PRO A 253 -25.64 11.98 6.80
N SER A 254 -25.43 11.95 5.49
CA SER A 254 -24.75 10.86 4.79
C SER A 254 -23.34 10.59 5.33
N GLN A 255 -22.62 11.61 5.81
CA GLN A 255 -21.29 11.44 6.39
C GLN A 255 -21.32 10.94 7.85
N VAL A 256 -22.32 11.33 8.65
CA VAL A 256 -22.38 11.05 10.08
C VAL A 256 -22.68 9.57 10.34
N LYS A 257 -21.65 8.82 10.75
CA LYS A 257 -21.75 7.38 11.05
C LYS A 257 -21.89 7.09 12.55
N ILE A 258 -21.47 8.01 13.42
CA ILE A 258 -21.58 7.92 14.88
C ILE A 258 -22.18 9.22 15.40
N LYS A 259 -23.24 9.12 16.21
CA LYS A 259 -23.83 10.24 16.94
C LYS A 259 -23.21 10.36 18.33
N TYR A 260 -22.83 11.57 18.72
CA TYR A 260 -22.25 11.90 20.02
C TYR A 260 -23.17 12.78 20.87
N THR A 261 -22.95 12.81 22.19
CA THR A 261 -23.59 13.81 23.06
C THR A 261 -22.84 15.14 23.03
N GLU A 262 -23.55 16.19 23.44
CA GLU A 262 -23.00 17.52 23.66
C GLU A 262 -21.77 17.53 24.60
N GLU A 263 -21.79 16.66 25.61
CA GLU A 263 -20.69 16.47 26.58
C GLU A 263 -19.49 15.78 25.92
N GLN A 264 -19.70 14.72 25.14
CA GLN A 264 -18.62 14.01 24.45
C GLN A 264 -17.92 14.91 23.44
N MET A 265 -18.68 15.77 22.76
CA MET A 265 -18.14 16.77 21.83
C MET A 265 -17.23 17.81 22.51
N SER A 266 -17.17 17.88 23.85
CA SER A 266 -16.15 18.68 24.53
C SER A 266 -14.74 18.11 24.35
N ASP A 267 -14.59 16.80 24.12
CA ASP A 267 -13.30 16.12 23.97
C ASP A 267 -12.61 16.56 22.65
N PRO A 268 -11.41 17.16 22.72
CA PRO A 268 -10.70 17.61 21.53
C PRO A 268 -10.36 16.47 20.56
N ALA A 269 -10.26 15.22 21.02
CA ALA A 269 -9.99 14.08 20.16
C ALA A 269 -11.13 13.77 19.17
N LEU A 270 -12.38 14.14 19.50
CA LEU A 270 -13.54 13.97 18.61
C LEU A 270 -13.73 15.15 17.65
N ARG A 271 -13.20 16.33 18.01
CA ARG A 271 -13.24 17.57 17.21
C ARG A 271 -11.97 17.85 16.41
N THR A 272 -10.96 16.98 16.50
CA THR A 272 -9.78 17.07 15.65
C THR A 272 -10.06 16.32 14.35
N LEU A 273 -9.81 16.96 13.20
CA LEU A 273 -9.93 16.29 11.91
C LEU A 273 -8.81 15.26 11.79
N ASP A 274 -9.16 13.98 11.70
CA ASP A 274 -8.21 12.92 11.38
C ASP A 274 -8.06 12.84 9.87
N VAL A 275 -6.91 13.27 9.34
CA VAL A 275 -6.60 13.32 7.90
C VAL A 275 -5.97 12.00 7.48
N LEU A 276 -6.46 11.35 6.41
CA LEU A 276 -5.74 10.18 5.85
C LEU A 276 -5.20 10.39 4.46
N ARG A 277 -5.85 11.20 3.62
CA ARG A 277 -5.39 11.42 2.25
C ARG A 277 -5.79 12.80 1.76
N ALA A 278 -4.89 13.44 1.01
CA ALA A 278 -5.18 14.66 0.27
C ALA A 278 -5.49 14.36 -1.19
N SER A 279 -6.30 15.21 -1.81
CA SER A 279 -6.61 15.15 -3.24
C SER A 279 -5.34 15.23 -4.08
N HIS A 280 -5.19 14.29 -5.01
CA HIS A 280 -4.15 14.28 -6.02
C HIS A 280 -4.70 13.61 -7.27
N MET A 281 -4.06 13.89 -8.41
CA MET A 281 -4.39 13.27 -9.69
C MET A 281 -3.20 12.47 -10.20
N LYS A 282 -3.45 11.22 -10.58
CA LYS A 282 -2.46 10.33 -11.20
C LYS A 282 -2.72 10.24 -12.70
N THR A 283 -1.69 10.43 -13.50
CA THR A 283 -1.73 10.20 -14.95
C THR A 283 -0.39 9.58 -15.41
N PRO A 284 -0.40 8.60 -16.33
CA PRO A 284 -1.57 7.91 -16.88
C PRO A 284 -2.26 7.00 -15.84
N GLY A 285 -3.56 6.75 -16.05
CA GLY A 285 -4.33 5.73 -15.34
C GLY A 285 -4.07 4.31 -15.89
N ARG A 286 -4.55 3.30 -15.16
CA ARG A 286 -4.34 1.87 -15.44
C ARG A 286 -5.66 1.14 -15.58
N LEU A 287 -5.68 0.13 -16.46
CA LEU A 287 -6.84 -0.70 -16.68
C LEU A 287 -6.76 -1.99 -15.86
N SER A 288 -7.74 -2.19 -14.97
CA SER A 288 -7.94 -3.47 -14.29
C SER A 288 -8.59 -4.49 -15.24
N ALA A 289 -8.38 -5.79 -14.97
CA ALA A 289 -9.03 -6.88 -15.71
C ALA A 289 -10.56 -6.70 -15.80
N GLU A 290 -11.17 -6.21 -14.72
CA GLU A 290 -12.61 -5.98 -14.62
C GLU A 290 -13.09 -4.88 -15.56
N ILE A 291 -12.39 -3.74 -15.56
CA ILE A 291 -12.69 -2.63 -16.47
C ILE A 291 -12.46 -3.06 -17.93
N ILE A 292 -11.41 -3.85 -18.22
CA ILE A 292 -11.15 -4.36 -19.58
C ILE A 292 -12.30 -5.25 -20.07
N ILE A 293 -12.79 -6.16 -19.22
CA ILE A 293 -13.93 -7.03 -19.53
C ILE A 293 -15.16 -6.17 -19.83
N ASN A 294 -15.45 -5.18 -18.99
CA ASN A 294 -16.58 -4.28 -19.18
C ASN A 294 -16.46 -3.46 -20.48
N LEU A 295 -15.33 -2.76 -20.68
CA LEU A 295 -15.07 -1.97 -21.88
C LEU A 295 -15.22 -2.82 -23.14
N SER A 296 -14.72 -4.07 -23.10
CA SER A 296 -14.84 -4.98 -24.25
C SER A 296 -16.27 -5.43 -24.50
N HIS A 297 -17.05 -5.70 -23.45
CA HIS A 297 -18.46 -6.02 -23.57
C HIS A 297 -19.25 -4.87 -24.19
N ASN A 298 -18.93 -3.64 -23.79
CA ASN A 298 -19.55 -2.40 -24.23
C ASN A 298 -18.97 -1.83 -25.54
N GLY A 299 -18.29 -2.66 -26.35
CA GLY A 299 -17.95 -2.34 -27.74
C GLY A 299 -16.47 -2.08 -28.04
N VAL A 300 -15.59 -1.95 -27.04
CA VAL A 300 -14.16 -1.74 -27.27
C VAL A 300 -13.51 -3.03 -27.77
N ARG A 301 -12.84 -2.97 -28.93
CA ARG A 301 -12.27 -4.18 -29.55
C ARG A 301 -11.03 -4.65 -28.79
N PRO A 302 -10.82 -5.99 -28.61
CA PRO A 302 -9.64 -6.55 -27.95
C PRO A 302 -8.29 -6.04 -28.50
N LYS A 303 -8.24 -5.72 -29.81
CA LYS A 303 -7.05 -5.20 -30.48
C LYS A 303 -6.53 -3.90 -29.83
N VAL A 304 -7.42 -3.01 -29.36
CA VAL A 304 -7.05 -1.74 -28.73
C VAL A 304 -6.21 -1.99 -27.47
N PHE A 305 -6.64 -2.91 -26.61
CA PHE A 305 -5.90 -3.26 -25.40
C PHE A 305 -4.56 -3.91 -25.70
N ILE A 306 -4.50 -4.78 -26.71
CA ILE A 306 -3.27 -5.45 -27.14
C ILE A 306 -2.24 -4.43 -27.63
N GLU A 307 -2.66 -3.43 -28.42
CA GLU A 307 -1.78 -2.37 -28.93
C GLU A 307 -1.28 -1.46 -27.80
N LEU A 308 -2.16 -1.05 -26.87
CA LEU A 308 -1.78 -0.28 -25.69
C LEU A 308 -0.77 -1.03 -24.82
N MET A 309 -1.02 -2.31 -24.56
CA MET A 309 -0.12 -3.17 -23.80
C MET A 309 1.25 -3.32 -24.48
N ALA A 310 1.27 -3.57 -25.80
CA ALA A 310 2.53 -3.73 -26.54
C ALA A 310 3.35 -2.43 -26.52
N ALA A 311 2.71 -1.28 -26.78
CA ALA A 311 3.36 0.03 -26.75
C ALA A 311 3.91 0.37 -25.34
N GLY A 312 3.10 0.15 -24.30
CA GLY A 312 3.51 0.43 -22.93
C GLY A 312 4.63 -0.50 -22.43
N LEU A 313 4.67 -1.75 -22.88
CA LEU A 313 5.77 -2.67 -22.57
C LEU A 313 7.05 -2.27 -23.30
N GLU A 314 6.94 -1.91 -24.58
CA GLU A 314 8.06 -1.42 -25.39
C GLU A 314 8.74 -0.20 -24.74
N GLU A 315 7.97 0.82 -24.39
CA GLU A 315 8.49 2.05 -23.77
C GLU A 315 9.29 1.73 -22.49
N ARG A 316 8.78 0.83 -21.64
CA ARG A 316 9.43 0.45 -20.38
C ARG A 316 10.72 -0.33 -20.60
N VAL A 317 10.71 -1.32 -21.49
CA VAL A 317 11.91 -2.14 -21.73
C VAL A 317 12.98 -1.29 -22.40
N ARG A 318 12.61 -0.44 -23.37
CA ARG A 318 13.55 0.49 -23.99
C ARG A 318 14.15 1.48 -23.00
N ALA A 319 13.33 2.10 -22.15
CA ALA A 319 13.83 3.02 -21.12
C ALA A 319 14.82 2.37 -20.14
N LEU A 320 14.64 1.07 -19.84
CA LEU A 320 15.57 0.31 -18.98
C LEU A 320 16.79 -0.23 -19.74
N THR A 321 16.80 -0.14 -21.07
CA THR A 321 17.90 -0.62 -21.93
C THR A 321 18.66 0.46 -22.68
N ASP A 322 18.30 1.72 -22.46
CA ASP A 322 18.90 2.90 -23.10
C ASP A 322 20.12 3.44 -22.31
N TRP A 323 21.15 2.61 -22.08
CA TRP A 323 22.38 3.05 -21.38
C TRP A 323 23.49 3.54 -22.32
N GLU A 324 23.21 3.60 -23.62
CA GLU A 324 24.18 4.08 -24.62
C GLU A 324 24.20 5.61 -24.71
N GLY A 325 25.33 6.16 -25.16
CA GLY A 325 25.52 7.60 -25.34
C GLY A 325 25.72 8.40 -24.05
N PRO A 326 25.87 9.74 -24.17
CA PRO A 326 26.18 10.61 -23.02
C PRO A 326 25.09 10.66 -21.95
N ASP A 327 23.82 10.56 -22.36
CA ASP A 327 22.66 10.65 -21.47
C ASP A 327 22.18 9.27 -20.95
N GLY A 328 22.64 8.17 -21.57
CA GLY A 328 22.13 6.83 -21.32
C GLY A 328 22.16 6.40 -19.84
N PRO A 329 23.27 6.59 -19.11
CA PRO A 329 23.31 6.30 -17.67
C PRO A 329 22.23 7.04 -16.87
N PHE A 330 21.93 8.30 -17.22
CA PHE A 330 20.89 9.09 -16.55
C PHE A 330 19.48 8.57 -16.89
N ASN A 331 19.25 8.22 -18.15
CA ASN A 331 17.98 7.66 -18.63
C ASN A 331 17.66 6.35 -17.90
N VAL A 332 18.61 5.41 -17.87
CA VAL A 332 18.41 4.11 -17.18
C VAL A 332 18.31 4.31 -15.67
N TRP A 333 19.07 5.23 -15.07
CA TRP A 333 18.92 5.54 -13.64
C TRP A 333 17.51 6.02 -13.32
N CYS A 334 16.95 6.94 -14.12
CA CYS A 334 15.59 7.43 -13.97
C CYS A 334 14.54 6.34 -14.23
N ALA A 335 14.76 5.48 -15.22
CA ALA A 335 13.87 4.37 -15.55
C ALA A 335 13.84 3.33 -14.43
N VAL A 336 15.00 2.95 -13.88
CA VAL A 336 15.12 2.02 -12.75
C VAL A 336 14.46 2.61 -11.50
N ALA A 337 14.70 3.89 -11.20
CA ALA A 337 14.09 4.55 -10.06
C ALA A 337 12.56 4.56 -10.15
N SER A 338 12.02 4.82 -11.34
CA SER A 338 10.59 4.80 -11.64
C SER A 338 10.02 3.39 -11.56
N ALA A 339 10.70 2.40 -12.15
CA ALA A 339 10.31 1.01 -12.13
C ALA A 339 10.26 0.45 -10.69
N GLY A 340 11.20 0.83 -9.83
CA GLY A 340 11.23 0.42 -8.43
C GLY A 340 10.38 1.25 -7.47
N ASN A 341 9.70 2.31 -7.96
CA ASN A 341 9.03 3.32 -7.13
C ASN A 341 9.93 3.82 -5.97
N VAL A 342 11.22 4.02 -6.26
CA VAL A 342 12.30 4.12 -5.26
C VAL A 342 12.11 5.35 -4.37
N PHE A 343 11.75 6.50 -4.94
CA PHE A 343 11.65 7.74 -4.16
C PHE A 343 10.49 7.73 -3.18
N ASN A 344 9.35 7.16 -3.57
CA ASN A 344 8.22 6.95 -2.68
C ASN A 344 8.57 5.92 -1.61
N ALA A 345 9.29 4.85 -1.97
CA ALA A 345 9.79 3.89 -0.99
C ALA A 345 10.76 4.52 0.02
N ARG A 346 11.66 5.43 -0.41
CA ARG A 346 12.55 6.21 0.45
C ARG A 346 11.78 7.15 1.37
N ALA A 347 10.87 7.97 0.83
CA ALA A 347 10.04 8.89 1.61
C ALA A 347 9.17 8.14 2.62
N ALA A 348 8.58 7.01 2.25
CA ALA A 348 7.80 6.16 3.14
C ALA A 348 8.64 5.43 4.21
N ARG A 349 9.96 5.29 4.03
CA ARG A 349 10.88 4.80 5.09
C ARG A 349 11.20 5.90 6.10
N GLU A 350 11.28 7.15 5.63
CA GLU A 350 11.58 8.30 6.49
C GLU A 350 10.36 8.77 7.29
N ALA A 351 9.18 8.80 6.67
CA ALA A 351 7.94 9.29 7.25
C ALA A 351 6.84 8.21 7.19
N ALA A 352 7.10 7.02 7.75
CA ALA A 352 6.21 5.87 7.65
C ALA A 352 4.78 6.15 8.13
N GLY A 353 4.61 7.00 9.16
CA GLY A 353 3.30 7.36 9.70
C GLY A 353 2.54 8.45 8.93
N GLU A 354 3.19 9.15 8.01
CA GLU A 354 2.59 10.24 7.20
C GLU A 354 2.55 9.89 5.71
N ALA A 355 3.08 8.72 5.33
CA ALA A 355 3.25 8.32 3.94
C ALA A 355 1.92 8.26 3.16
N ARG A 356 0.82 7.83 3.80
CA ARG A 356 -0.52 7.78 3.20
C ARG A 356 -1.06 9.18 2.88
N VAL A 357 -0.92 10.09 3.85
CA VAL A 357 -1.39 11.47 3.75
C VAL A 357 -0.64 12.25 2.67
N ASN A 358 0.65 11.94 2.47
CA ASN A 358 1.49 12.55 1.45
C ASN A 358 1.45 11.84 0.08
N GLY A 359 0.65 10.78 -0.10
CA GLY A 359 0.60 10.03 -1.36
C GLY A 359 1.85 9.20 -1.69
N TYR A 360 2.76 8.97 -0.72
CA TYR A 360 3.96 8.12 -0.92
C TYR A 360 3.62 6.62 -0.95
N ARG A 361 2.39 6.24 -0.59
CA ARG A 361 1.88 4.87 -0.59
C ARG A 361 0.57 4.76 -1.38
N ASP A 362 0.49 5.30 -2.58
CA ASP A 362 -0.50 4.81 -3.55
C ASP A 362 0.04 3.49 -4.12
N LYS A 363 -0.44 2.35 -3.61
CA LYS A 363 -0.31 1.10 -4.36
C LYS A 363 -1.14 1.23 -5.63
N ASP A 364 -0.70 0.54 -6.67
CA ASP A 364 -1.33 0.60 -7.99
C ASP A 364 -2.80 0.13 -7.93
N ASP A 365 -3.69 0.86 -8.62
CA ASP A 365 -5.16 0.74 -8.60
C ASP A 365 -5.72 -0.66 -8.97
N ASP A 366 -4.85 -1.65 -9.26
CA ASP A 366 -5.21 -3.04 -9.54
C ASP A 366 -5.58 -3.84 -8.28
N ASP A 367 -5.25 -3.32 -7.09
CA ASP A 367 -5.65 -3.89 -5.79
C ASP A 367 -6.78 -3.04 -5.12
N ALA A 368 -7.45 -2.16 -5.87
CA ALA A 368 -8.45 -1.19 -5.36
C ALA A 368 -9.80 -1.79 -4.91
N ASP A 369 -9.93 -3.12 -4.88
CA ASP A 369 -11.10 -3.77 -4.28
C ASP A 369 -11.18 -3.55 -2.76
N ASP A 370 -10.14 -3.01 -2.13
CA ASP A 370 -10.13 -2.76 -0.70
C ASP A 370 -9.35 -1.47 -0.31
N ASP A 371 -9.95 -0.28 -0.50
CA ASP A 371 -9.48 0.94 0.19
C ASP A 371 -9.55 0.77 1.74
N ASP A 372 -10.38 -0.16 2.23
CA ASP A 372 -10.42 -0.63 3.63
C ASP A 372 -9.20 -1.55 3.97
N ASP A 373 -8.51 -2.15 3.00
CA ASP A 373 -7.29 -2.97 3.16
C ASP A 373 -5.99 -2.16 3.15
N GLU A 374 -5.98 -0.89 2.76
CA GLU A 374 -4.76 -0.07 2.91
C GLU A 374 -4.33 0.03 4.38
N GLU A 375 -5.30 0.14 5.29
CA GLU A 375 -5.06 0.07 6.74
C GLU A 375 -4.43 -1.27 7.14
N LEU A 376 -4.87 -2.36 6.50
CA LEU A 376 -4.34 -3.70 6.70
C LEU A 376 -3.00 -3.93 6.04
N ILE A 377 -2.69 -3.26 4.93
CA ILE A 377 -1.39 -3.32 4.28
C ILE A 377 -0.40 -2.61 5.17
N ASP A 378 -0.75 -1.49 5.79
CA ASP A 378 0.08 -0.87 6.81
C ASP A 378 0.22 -1.76 8.06
N ILE A 379 -0.85 -2.46 8.48
CA ILE A 379 -0.80 -3.46 9.54
C ILE A 379 0.05 -4.68 9.13
N GLU A 380 -0.08 -5.22 7.92
CA GLU A 380 0.70 -6.32 7.38
C GLU A 380 2.14 -5.91 7.13
N VAL A 381 2.40 -4.67 6.74
CA VAL A 381 3.75 -4.10 6.63
C VAL A 381 4.35 -3.89 8.02
N ALA A 382 3.55 -3.59 9.05
CA ALA A 382 3.98 -3.53 10.45
C ALA A 382 4.10 -4.92 11.12
N VAL A 383 3.32 -5.92 10.68
CA VAL A 383 3.28 -7.30 11.22
C VAL A 383 4.27 -8.22 10.51
N ASN A 384 4.40 -8.12 9.19
CA ASN A 384 5.41 -8.81 8.40
C ASN A 384 6.73 -8.02 8.37
N GLY A 385 6.74 -6.80 8.91
CA GLY A 385 7.85 -5.86 8.89
C GLY A 385 8.20 -5.42 7.46
N ARG A 386 8.46 -4.13 7.25
CA ARG A 386 9.71 -3.85 6.54
C ARG A 386 10.80 -4.12 7.56
N SER A 387 11.06 -5.41 7.80
CA SER A 387 12.17 -5.88 8.60
C SER A 387 13.41 -5.08 8.26
N SER A 388 14.32 -4.96 9.22
CA SER A 388 15.66 -4.42 8.99
C SER A 388 16.18 -4.84 7.62
N ALA A 389 15.91 -6.07 7.16
CA ALA A 389 16.15 -6.65 5.84
C ALA A 389 16.00 -5.72 4.62
N TRP A 390 15.07 -4.74 4.64
CA TRP A 390 14.81 -3.83 3.52
C TRP A 390 15.60 -2.52 3.55
N TRP A 391 16.46 -2.35 4.56
CA TRP A 391 17.39 -1.24 4.71
C TRP A 391 18.76 -1.58 4.13
N ALA A 392 19.42 -0.58 3.53
CA ALA A 392 20.79 -0.74 3.06
C ALA A 392 21.70 -1.26 4.19
N ASP A 393 22.60 -2.17 3.85
CA ASP A 393 23.63 -2.60 4.77
C ASP A 393 24.60 -1.44 5.02
N HIS A 394 24.61 -0.91 6.25
CA HIS A 394 25.44 0.22 6.61
C HIS A 394 26.94 -0.10 6.54
N ILE A 395 27.32 -1.37 6.64
CA ILE A 395 28.72 -1.79 6.62
C ILE A 395 29.22 -1.76 5.17
N SER A 396 28.68 -2.63 4.31
CA SER A 396 29.08 -2.69 2.89
C SER A 396 28.63 -1.48 2.07
N GLY A 397 27.54 -0.82 2.48
CA GLY A 397 26.85 0.19 1.69
C GLY A 397 25.91 -0.37 0.62
N CYS A 398 25.72 -1.69 0.54
CA CYS A 398 24.86 -2.33 -0.45
C CYS A 398 23.37 -2.10 -0.13
N PRO A 399 22.56 -1.56 -1.06
CA PRO A 399 21.11 -1.45 -0.89
C PRO A 399 20.41 -2.83 -0.88
N SER A 400 19.23 -2.91 -0.24
CA SER A 400 18.47 -4.16 -0.19
C SER A 400 17.73 -4.49 -1.48
N SER A 401 17.19 -3.49 -2.18
CA SER A 401 16.45 -3.71 -3.43
C SER A 401 17.38 -3.79 -4.63
N LEU A 402 16.93 -4.49 -5.67
CA LEU A 402 17.68 -4.61 -6.92
C LEU A 402 17.80 -3.24 -7.60
N GLU A 403 16.72 -2.47 -7.61
CA GLU A 403 16.62 -1.16 -8.24
C GLU A 403 17.56 -0.14 -7.58
N GLU A 404 17.55 -0.05 -6.24
CA GLU A 404 18.48 0.86 -5.54
C GLU A 404 19.93 0.41 -5.71
N THR A 405 20.20 -0.91 -5.78
CA THR A 405 21.56 -1.37 -6.08
C THR A 405 21.98 -0.92 -7.48
N CYS A 406 21.13 -1.08 -8.49
CA CYS A 406 21.44 -0.64 -9.86
C CYS A 406 21.70 0.86 -9.91
N MET A 407 20.88 1.66 -9.23
CA MET A 407 21.06 3.12 -9.16
C MET A 407 22.43 3.51 -8.57
N VAL A 408 22.83 2.91 -7.45
CA VAL A 408 24.13 3.17 -6.78
C VAL A 408 25.32 2.74 -7.66
N LEU A 409 25.16 1.71 -8.49
CA LEU A 409 26.22 1.31 -9.41
C LEU A 409 26.30 2.26 -10.61
N ILE A 410 25.16 2.65 -11.17
CA ILE A 410 25.10 3.56 -12.32
C ILE A 410 25.67 4.94 -11.95
N ASP A 411 25.31 5.50 -10.80
CA ASP A 411 25.84 6.81 -10.39
C ASP A 411 27.30 6.81 -9.95
N ALA A 412 27.85 5.64 -9.61
CA ALA A 412 29.30 5.44 -9.45
C ALA A 412 30.05 5.32 -10.79
N GLY A 413 29.34 5.29 -11.91
CA GLY A 413 29.90 5.21 -13.26
C GLY A 413 30.04 3.79 -13.82
N PHE A 414 29.38 2.79 -13.23
CA PHE A 414 29.29 1.47 -13.85
C PHE A 414 28.26 1.44 -14.97
N THR A 415 28.53 0.62 -15.99
CA THR A 415 27.57 0.32 -17.06
C THR A 415 27.28 -1.18 -17.07
N PRO A 416 26.10 -1.62 -17.57
CA PRO A 416 25.80 -3.04 -17.70
C PRO A 416 26.86 -3.82 -18.50
N ASP A 417 27.47 -3.20 -19.50
CA ASP A 417 28.47 -3.86 -20.35
C ASP A 417 29.82 -4.12 -19.65
N THR A 418 30.14 -3.33 -18.62
CA THR A 418 31.41 -3.42 -17.88
C THR A 418 31.27 -4.01 -16.48
N CYS A 419 30.06 -4.13 -15.95
CA CYS A 419 29.82 -4.54 -14.58
C CYS A 419 28.83 -5.71 -14.49
N TRP A 420 29.36 -6.90 -14.22
CA TRP A 420 28.56 -8.14 -14.15
C TRP A 420 27.41 -8.06 -13.14
N VAL A 421 27.62 -7.48 -11.95
CA VAL A 421 26.57 -7.37 -10.94
C VAL A 421 25.46 -6.39 -11.35
N LEU A 422 25.82 -5.29 -12.03
CA LEU A 422 24.84 -4.33 -12.53
C LEU A 422 24.01 -4.97 -13.63
N GLN A 423 24.65 -5.63 -14.60
CA GLN A 423 23.98 -6.38 -15.66
C GLN A 423 23.02 -7.42 -15.08
N ALA A 424 23.50 -8.26 -14.15
CA ALA A 424 22.70 -9.36 -13.62
C ALA A 424 21.49 -8.84 -12.84
N LYS A 425 21.67 -7.80 -12.02
CA LYS A 425 20.58 -7.19 -11.25
C LYS A 425 19.60 -6.43 -12.14
N LEU A 426 20.08 -5.62 -13.09
CA LEU A 426 19.23 -4.88 -14.03
C LEU A 426 18.42 -5.84 -14.91
N ARG A 427 19.04 -6.92 -15.39
CA ARG A 427 18.36 -7.99 -16.15
C ARG A 427 17.21 -8.61 -15.34
N GLU A 428 17.43 -8.90 -14.05
CA GLU A 428 16.36 -9.42 -13.18
C GLU A 428 15.28 -8.36 -12.89
N VAL A 429 15.63 -7.08 -12.74
CA VAL A 429 14.65 -5.98 -12.66
C VAL A 429 13.77 -5.98 -13.91
N ILE A 430 14.36 -5.95 -15.11
CA ILE A 430 13.60 -5.90 -16.36
C ILE A 430 12.75 -7.16 -16.54
N LYS A 431 13.30 -8.36 -16.32
CA LYS A 431 12.55 -9.62 -16.39
C LYS A 431 11.36 -9.64 -15.42
N SER A 432 11.57 -9.19 -14.18
CA SER A 432 10.49 -9.05 -13.21
C SER A 432 9.43 -8.08 -13.70
N LYS A 433 9.81 -6.94 -14.30
CA LYS A 433 8.85 -5.96 -14.82
C LYS A 433 8.08 -6.47 -16.03
N ILE A 434 8.73 -7.11 -16.99
CA ILE A 434 8.04 -7.75 -18.13
C ILE A 434 7.04 -8.78 -17.59
N LYS A 435 7.48 -9.66 -16.68
CA LYS A 435 6.63 -10.70 -16.12
C LYS A 435 5.42 -10.09 -15.39
N THR A 436 5.63 -9.14 -14.50
CA THR A 436 4.55 -8.49 -13.74
C THR A 436 3.60 -7.71 -14.64
N TYR A 437 4.12 -6.99 -15.63
CA TYR A 437 3.30 -6.23 -16.59
C TYR A 437 2.32 -7.15 -17.33
N VAL A 438 2.80 -8.33 -17.75
CA VAL A 438 2.01 -9.33 -18.46
C VAL A 438 1.09 -10.13 -17.53
N SER A 439 1.58 -10.60 -16.37
CA SER A 439 0.79 -11.44 -15.47
C SER A 439 -0.33 -10.67 -14.79
N LYS A 440 -0.14 -9.38 -14.50
CA LYS A 440 -1.16 -8.52 -13.87
C LYS A 440 -2.07 -7.79 -14.86
N TYR A 441 -1.80 -7.86 -16.17
CA TYR A 441 -2.47 -7.04 -17.19
C TYR A 441 -2.36 -5.53 -16.90
N ASN A 442 -1.22 -5.10 -16.36
CA ASN A 442 -1.00 -3.73 -15.89
C ASN A 442 -0.65 -2.80 -17.07
N PHE A 443 -1.60 -2.57 -17.97
CA PHE A 443 -1.40 -1.64 -19.08
C PHE A 443 -1.97 -0.26 -18.78
N GLU A 444 -1.11 0.74 -18.96
CA GLU A 444 -1.44 2.15 -18.79
C GLU A 444 -2.15 2.67 -20.03
N VAL A 445 -3.12 3.56 -19.82
CA VAL A 445 -3.81 4.27 -20.90
C VAL A 445 -3.28 5.70 -20.91
N PHE A 446 -2.52 6.06 -21.93
CA PHE A 446 -1.81 7.34 -21.96
C PHE A 446 -2.72 8.57 -21.84
N MET A 447 -3.93 8.51 -22.41
CA MET A 447 -4.96 9.54 -22.31
C MET A 447 -5.97 9.19 -21.21
N SER A 448 -5.50 9.15 -19.96
CA SER A 448 -6.35 8.88 -18.80
C SER A 448 -5.79 9.48 -17.50
N CYS A 449 -6.65 9.58 -16.49
CA CYS A 449 -6.26 9.91 -15.12
C CYS A 449 -7.10 9.18 -14.08
N THR A 450 -6.57 9.05 -12.87
CA THR A 450 -7.29 8.61 -11.67
C THR A 450 -7.24 9.72 -10.62
N ALA A 451 -8.38 10.11 -10.05
CA ALA A 451 -8.47 11.08 -8.96
C ALA A 451 -9.74 10.85 -8.12
N PHE A 452 -9.83 11.48 -6.95
CA PHE A 452 -11.06 11.50 -6.17
C PHE A 452 -12.21 12.09 -6.97
N ILE A 453 -13.39 11.52 -6.83
CA ILE A 453 -14.63 12.15 -7.30
C ILE A 453 -15.23 13.03 -6.22
N VAL A 454 -15.79 14.16 -6.63
CA VAL A 454 -16.49 15.10 -5.74
C VAL A 454 -17.79 15.54 -6.40
N PRO A 455 -18.86 15.77 -5.63
CA PRO A 455 -20.08 16.35 -6.19
C PRO A 455 -19.84 17.81 -6.56
N ASP A 456 -20.56 18.29 -7.57
CA ASP A 456 -20.56 19.69 -7.99
C ASP A 456 -21.01 20.59 -6.82
N PRO A 457 -20.08 21.40 -6.26
CA PRO A 457 -20.34 22.18 -5.06
C PRO A 457 -21.22 23.41 -5.32
N VAL A 458 -21.45 23.79 -6.59
CA VAL A 458 -22.21 24.97 -6.98
C VAL A 458 -23.35 24.67 -7.97
N GLY A 459 -23.46 23.43 -8.47
CA GLY A 459 -24.60 22.94 -9.27
C GLY A 459 -24.63 23.43 -10.72
N VAL A 460 -23.48 23.71 -11.33
CA VAL A 460 -23.33 24.26 -12.69
C VAL A 460 -23.20 23.21 -13.80
N LEU A 461 -22.88 21.95 -13.46
CA LEU A 461 -22.77 20.84 -14.39
C LEU A 461 -24.15 20.23 -14.67
N GLU A 462 -24.48 20.01 -15.95
CA GLU A 462 -25.70 19.29 -16.34
C GLU A 462 -25.57 17.77 -16.16
N ALA A 463 -26.70 17.06 -16.15
CA ALA A 463 -26.69 15.60 -16.04
C ALA A 463 -25.88 14.98 -17.20
N GLY A 464 -24.87 14.17 -16.86
CA GLY A 464 -23.93 13.58 -17.82
C GLY A 464 -22.69 14.44 -18.13
N GLU A 465 -22.57 15.63 -17.53
CA GLU A 465 -21.37 16.45 -17.56
C GLU A 465 -20.46 16.18 -16.35
N ILE A 466 -19.15 16.21 -16.57
CA ILE A 466 -18.11 16.18 -15.54
C ILE A 466 -17.07 17.28 -15.80
N GLN A 467 -16.25 17.61 -14.81
CA GLN A 467 -15.07 18.45 -15.01
C GLN A 467 -13.80 17.76 -14.49
N ILE A 468 -12.72 17.86 -15.28
CA ILE A 468 -11.39 17.35 -14.93
C ILE A 468 -10.37 18.48 -15.07
N LEU A 469 -9.81 18.93 -13.94
CA LEU A 469 -8.73 19.92 -13.88
C LEU A 469 -7.58 19.39 -13.04
N CYS A 470 -6.35 19.54 -13.54
CA CYS A 470 -5.13 19.28 -12.79
C CYS A 470 -4.45 20.60 -12.38
N SER A 471 -3.75 20.58 -11.26
CA SER A 471 -2.88 21.69 -10.84
C SER A 471 -1.69 21.87 -11.79
N ASP A 472 -1.16 20.77 -12.33
CA ASP A 472 0.00 20.76 -13.24
C ASP A 472 -0.41 20.45 -14.69
N ARG A 473 0.39 20.91 -15.65
CA ARG A 473 0.25 20.55 -17.08
C ARG A 473 0.94 19.23 -17.36
N VAL A 474 0.26 18.14 -17.00
CA VAL A 474 0.82 16.77 -17.06
C VAL A 474 0.00 15.79 -17.90
N MET A 475 -1.22 16.16 -18.30
CA MET A 475 -2.13 15.28 -19.03
C MET A 475 -1.93 15.41 -20.54
N LYS A 476 -2.06 14.32 -21.29
CA LYS A 476 -2.12 14.38 -22.75
C LYS A 476 -3.48 14.93 -23.20
N PRO A 477 -3.53 15.90 -24.14
CA PRO A 477 -4.78 16.45 -24.63
C PRO A 477 -5.54 15.46 -25.52
N SER A 478 -6.85 15.68 -25.65
CA SER A 478 -7.76 14.82 -26.44
C SER A 478 -7.53 14.90 -27.95
N ASP A 479 -6.83 15.93 -28.44
CA ASP A 479 -6.50 16.10 -29.85
C ASP A 479 -5.25 15.32 -30.30
N GLY A 480 -4.56 14.66 -29.35
CA GLY A 480 -3.34 13.89 -29.63
C GLY A 480 -2.08 14.73 -29.81
N SER A 481 -2.12 16.04 -29.53
CA SER A 481 -0.93 16.88 -29.55
C SER A 481 0.04 16.53 -28.41
N ASP A 482 1.32 16.81 -28.62
CA ASP A 482 2.38 16.53 -27.64
C ASP A 482 2.44 17.58 -26.51
N GLU A 483 1.73 18.71 -26.63
CA GLU A 483 1.70 19.75 -25.61
C GLU A 483 0.76 19.34 -24.46
N LEU A 484 1.35 19.09 -23.29
CA LEU A 484 0.59 18.66 -22.12
C LEU A 484 -0.40 19.75 -21.66
N THR A 485 -1.60 19.31 -21.31
CA THR A 485 -2.71 20.13 -20.79
C THR A 485 -2.95 19.88 -19.31
N ASN A 486 -3.64 20.81 -18.66
CA ASN A 486 -4.17 20.66 -17.31
C ASN A 486 -5.71 20.58 -17.29
N VAL A 487 -6.37 20.56 -18.45
CA VAL A 487 -7.83 20.47 -18.61
C VAL A 487 -8.19 19.48 -19.71
N ILE A 488 -9.25 18.70 -19.48
CA ILE A 488 -9.81 17.75 -20.45
C ILE A 488 -11.21 18.20 -20.86
N ILE A 489 -11.47 18.22 -22.17
CA ILE A 489 -12.75 18.57 -22.76
C ILE A 489 -13.09 17.52 -23.81
N GLY A 490 -14.33 17.04 -23.82
CA GLY A 490 -14.78 16.06 -24.82
C GLY A 490 -15.40 14.81 -24.18
N ASP A 491 -15.51 13.75 -24.98
CA ASP A 491 -16.05 12.48 -24.50
C ASP A 491 -15.05 11.78 -23.58
N VAL A 492 -15.53 11.32 -22.43
CA VAL A 492 -14.74 10.61 -21.44
C VAL A 492 -15.50 9.36 -21.00
N VAL A 493 -14.78 8.26 -20.85
CA VAL A 493 -15.29 7.03 -20.24
C VAL A 493 -14.77 6.96 -18.81
N VAL A 494 -15.68 6.83 -17.84
CA VAL A 494 -15.37 6.77 -16.42
C VAL A 494 -15.75 5.41 -15.84
N GLY A 495 -14.91 4.86 -14.97
CA GLY A 495 -15.13 3.58 -14.30
C GLY A 495 -14.44 3.52 -12.94
N ARG A 496 -14.92 2.61 -12.08
CA ARG A 496 -14.41 2.38 -10.73
C ARG A 496 -14.31 0.89 -10.47
N ASN A 497 -13.33 0.45 -9.68
CA ASN A 497 -13.27 -0.92 -9.18
C ASN A 497 -14.02 -1.02 -7.83
N PRO A 498 -14.67 -2.14 -7.50
CA PRO A 498 -14.95 -3.29 -8.38
C PRO A 498 -15.88 -2.94 -9.55
N CYS A 499 -15.67 -3.57 -10.71
CA CYS A 499 -16.42 -3.33 -11.96
C CYS A 499 -17.03 -4.63 -12.50
N LYS A 500 -18.27 -4.92 -12.12
CA LYS A 500 -18.90 -6.23 -12.34
C LYS A 500 -20.14 -6.16 -13.24
N LEU A 501 -20.90 -5.08 -13.20
CA LEU A 501 -22.09 -4.89 -14.02
C LEU A 501 -21.72 -4.26 -15.37
N PRO A 502 -22.45 -4.56 -16.46
CA PRO A 502 -22.32 -3.85 -17.74
C PRO A 502 -22.38 -2.32 -17.59
N THR A 503 -23.13 -1.81 -16.61
CA THR A 503 -23.33 -0.37 -16.36
C THR A 503 -22.24 0.28 -15.48
N ASP A 504 -21.29 -0.47 -14.92
CA ASP A 504 -20.28 0.07 -13.98
C ASP A 504 -19.25 1.01 -14.64
N VAL A 505 -19.27 1.09 -15.97
CA VAL A 505 -18.51 2.07 -16.75
C VAL A 505 -19.50 2.94 -17.52
N GLN A 506 -19.27 4.25 -17.50
CA GLN A 506 -20.16 5.23 -18.09
C GLN A 506 -19.40 6.17 -19.03
N LYS A 507 -19.96 6.42 -20.21
CA LYS A 507 -19.53 7.48 -21.12
C LYS A 507 -20.27 8.77 -20.79
N VAL A 508 -19.50 9.83 -20.56
CA VAL A 508 -19.94 11.16 -20.12
C VAL A 508 -19.19 12.24 -20.91
N ARG A 509 -19.56 13.51 -20.71
CA ARG A 509 -18.94 14.66 -21.36
C ARG A 509 -18.12 15.48 -20.36
N ALA A 510 -16.81 15.60 -20.58
CA ALA A 510 -15.99 16.55 -19.86
C ALA A 510 -16.17 17.96 -20.43
N VAL A 511 -16.45 18.91 -19.54
CA VAL A 511 -16.63 20.33 -19.82
C VAL A 511 -15.79 21.16 -18.86
N GLN A 512 -15.60 22.44 -19.19
CA GLN A 512 -14.95 23.40 -18.29
C GLN A 512 -15.96 24.48 -17.91
N LYS A 513 -16.09 24.74 -16.60
CA LYS A 513 -16.92 25.79 -16.01
C LYS A 513 -16.03 26.70 -15.17
N ASP A 514 -16.11 28.00 -15.36
CA ASP A 514 -15.24 28.98 -14.68
C ASP A 514 -15.50 29.06 -13.17
N GLU A 515 -16.71 28.72 -12.76
CA GLU A 515 -17.16 28.58 -11.38
C GLU A 515 -16.43 27.46 -10.66
N LEU A 516 -15.98 26.44 -11.39
CA LEU A 516 -15.30 25.27 -10.84
C LEU A 516 -13.76 25.33 -10.96
N ARG A 517 -13.18 26.47 -11.35
CA ARG A 517 -11.73 26.61 -11.63
C ARG A 517 -10.78 26.31 -10.47
N GLU A 518 -11.30 26.38 -9.23
CA GLU A 518 -10.54 26.13 -8.01
C GLU A 518 -10.54 24.65 -7.62
N TYR A 519 -11.42 23.84 -8.21
CA TYR A 519 -11.53 22.41 -7.92
C TYR A 519 -10.57 21.60 -8.79
N ARG A 520 -9.31 21.55 -8.37
CA ARG A 520 -8.20 20.89 -9.06
C ARG A 520 -7.82 19.57 -8.39
N ASP A 521 -7.24 18.67 -9.16
CA ASP A 521 -6.78 17.35 -8.72
C ASP A 521 -7.90 16.46 -8.16
N VAL A 522 -9.12 16.69 -8.66
CA VAL A 522 -10.35 15.93 -8.41
C VAL A 522 -11.15 15.86 -9.73
N ILE A 523 -12.11 14.93 -9.81
CA ILE A 523 -13.09 14.87 -10.89
C ILE A 523 -14.44 15.31 -10.33
N VAL A 524 -14.99 16.41 -10.86
CA VAL A 524 -16.27 16.96 -10.38
C VAL A 524 -17.42 16.32 -11.15
N PHE A 525 -18.36 15.70 -10.43
CA PHE A 525 -19.57 15.08 -10.98
C PHE A 525 -20.79 15.98 -10.78
N SER A 526 -21.69 16.02 -11.77
CA SER A 526 -22.96 16.72 -11.63
C SER A 526 -23.79 16.19 -10.46
N THR A 527 -24.45 17.12 -9.75
CA THR A 527 -25.49 16.84 -8.74
C THR A 527 -26.89 16.83 -9.32
N LYS A 528 -27.03 16.86 -10.65
CA LYS A 528 -28.33 16.81 -11.38
C LYS A 528 -28.61 15.43 -11.95
N GLY A 529 -29.89 15.16 -12.21
CA GLY A 529 -30.41 13.92 -12.78
C GLY A 529 -30.97 12.96 -11.73
N ASP A 530 -31.52 11.83 -12.19
CA ASP A 530 -32.31 10.92 -11.35
C ASP A 530 -31.45 10.02 -10.43
N ARG A 531 -30.16 9.87 -10.75
CA ARG A 531 -29.22 9.02 -10.00
C ARG A 531 -27.81 9.57 -10.12
N SER A 532 -27.09 9.62 -9.00
CA SER A 532 -25.70 10.08 -8.96
C SER A 532 -24.82 9.25 -9.89
N LEU A 533 -23.88 9.90 -10.58
CA LEU A 533 -22.94 9.18 -11.45
C LEU A 533 -22.08 8.20 -10.64
N ALA A 534 -21.67 8.56 -9.42
CA ALA A 534 -20.91 7.69 -8.51
C ALA A 534 -21.60 6.35 -8.27
N SER A 535 -22.90 6.35 -7.96
CA SER A 535 -23.65 5.12 -7.67
C SER A 535 -23.80 4.19 -8.89
N LYS A 536 -23.69 4.73 -10.11
CA LYS A 536 -23.66 3.91 -11.34
C LYS A 536 -22.34 3.19 -11.54
N LEU A 537 -21.27 3.58 -10.84
CA LEU A 537 -19.92 3.01 -10.98
C LEU A 537 -19.66 2.01 -9.84
N GLY A 538 -20.28 0.82 -9.93
CA GLY A 538 -20.13 -0.23 -8.93
C GLY A 538 -20.73 0.13 -7.56
N GLY A 539 -21.73 1.00 -7.52
CA GLY A 539 -22.37 1.46 -6.27
C GLY A 539 -21.56 2.48 -5.47
N GLY A 540 -20.68 3.25 -6.11
CA GLY A 540 -19.80 4.21 -5.45
C GLY A 540 -20.50 5.44 -4.84
N ASP A 541 -19.75 6.19 -4.06
CA ASP A 541 -20.15 7.43 -3.38
C ASP A 541 -19.03 8.49 -3.44
N TYR A 542 -19.10 9.54 -2.62
CA TYR A 542 -18.08 10.60 -2.55
C TYR A 542 -17.35 10.62 -1.18
N ASP A 543 -17.25 9.47 -0.50
CA ASP A 543 -16.59 9.36 0.81
C ASP A 543 -15.06 9.14 0.72
N GLY A 544 -14.56 9.00 -0.50
CA GLY A 544 -13.17 8.74 -0.82
C GLY A 544 -12.94 7.98 -2.13
N ASP A 545 -14.00 7.64 -2.86
CA ASP A 545 -13.88 6.93 -4.13
C ASP A 545 -12.99 7.68 -5.14
N LYS A 546 -12.12 6.93 -5.80
CA LYS A 546 -11.34 7.39 -6.95
C LYS A 546 -11.91 6.78 -8.22
N VAL A 547 -11.94 7.55 -9.29
CA VAL A 547 -12.45 7.10 -10.60
C VAL A 547 -11.36 7.20 -11.65
N LEU A 548 -11.26 6.15 -12.48
CA LEU A 548 -10.47 6.16 -13.70
C LEU A 548 -11.28 6.86 -14.80
N ALA A 549 -10.75 7.95 -15.34
CA ALA A 549 -11.31 8.70 -16.46
C ALA A 549 -10.41 8.53 -17.70
N ILE A 550 -11.00 8.10 -18.82
CA ILE A 550 -10.31 7.77 -20.08
C ILE A 550 -10.86 8.62 -21.22
N TRP A 551 -10.00 9.36 -21.90
CA TRP A 551 -10.34 10.12 -23.11
C TRP A 551 -9.60 9.64 -24.37
N GLN A 552 -9.02 8.43 -24.30
CA GLN A 552 -8.36 7.76 -25.43
C GLN A 552 -9.37 7.48 -26.57
N PRO A 553 -9.23 8.08 -27.77
CA PRO A 553 -10.21 7.99 -28.86
C PRO A 553 -10.60 6.56 -29.27
N GLU A 554 -9.65 5.63 -29.27
CA GLU A 554 -9.87 4.22 -29.64
C GLU A 554 -10.85 3.53 -28.68
N ILE A 555 -10.88 3.98 -27.42
CA ILE A 555 -11.81 3.51 -26.38
C ILE A 555 -13.11 4.33 -26.45
N THR A 556 -13.05 5.66 -26.39
CA THR A 556 -14.23 6.52 -26.27
C THR A 556 -15.12 6.51 -27.52
N ASN A 557 -14.56 6.34 -28.71
CA ASN A 557 -15.34 6.27 -29.95
C ASN A 557 -16.07 4.93 -30.12
N SER A 558 -15.53 3.85 -29.53
CA SER A 558 -16.08 2.49 -29.66
C SER A 558 -17.07 2.15 -28.55
N PHE A 559 -16.88 2.72 -27.35
CA PHE A 559 -17.65 2.39 -26.16
C PHE A 559 -19.09 2.91 -26.22
N GLN A 560 -20.04 2.10 -25.77
CA GLN A 560 -21.47 2.39 -25.67
C GLN A 560 -21.96 2.14 -24.23
N ASN A 561 -22.77 3.05 -23.69
CA ASN A 561 -23.39 2.82 -22.38
C ASN A 561 -24.33 1.61 -22.44
N ALA A 562 -24.21 0.73 -21.46
CA ALA A 562 -25.10 -0.43 -21.31
C ALA A 562 -26.53 -0.02 -20.96
N ASP A 563 -27.46 -0.97 -21.13
CA ASP A 563 -28.87 -0.82 -20.77
C ASP A 563 -29.01 -0.56 -19.25
N PRO A 564 -29.65 0.55 -18.83
CA PRO A 564 -29.84 0.89 -17.41
C PRO A 564 -30.55 -0.18 -16.58
N LYS A 565 -31.24 -1.15 -17.18
CA LYS A 565 -31.88 -2.26 -16.46
C LYS A 565 -30.94 -3.06 -15.57
N PHE A 566 -29.63 -3.05 -15.85
CA PHE A 566 -28.62 -3.79 -15.08
C PHE A 566 -28.21 -3.06 -13.79
N LEU A 567 -28.62 -1.81 -13.59
CA LEU A 567 -28.24 -1.03 -12.41
C LEU A 567 -28.88 -1.58 -11.12
N ASP A 568 -30.10 -2.09 -11.21
CA ASP A 568 -30.87 -2.50 -10.04
C ASP A 568 -30.97 -4.03 -9.96
N PRO A 569 -30.78 -4.62 -8.76
CA PRO A 569 -30.80 -6.06 -8.60
C PRO A 569 -32.19 -6.64 -8.91
N ALA A 570 -32.20 -7.78 -9.60
CA ALA A 570 -33.41 -8.58 -9.79
C ALA A 570 -34.02 -8.99 -8.44
N ALA A 571 -35.35 -9.17 -8.42
CA ALA A 571 -36.08 -9.50 -7.19
C ALA A 571 -35.55 -10.77 -6.49
N GLU A 572 -35.10 -11.75 -7.26
CA GLU A 572 -34.53 -13.01 -6.75
C GLU A 572 -33.29 -12.83 -5.88
N VAL A 573 -32.47 -11.80 -6.13
CA VAL A 573 -31.25 -11.52 -5.35
C VAL A 573 -31.62 -11.20 -3.90
N LYS A 574 -32.77 -10.55 -3.68
CA LYS A 574 -33.29 -10.24 -2.34
C LYS A 574 -33.69 -11.51 -1.59
N GLU A 575 -34.07 -12.58 -2.29
CA GLU A 575 -34.42 -13.86 -1.68
C GLU A 575 -33.18 -14.68 -1.28
N TRP A 576 -32.00 -14.36 -1.82
CA TRP A 576 -30.75 -15.07 -1.55
C TRP A 576 -30.05 -14.64 -0.25
N ILE A 577 -30.45 -13.50 0.28
CA ILE A 577 -29.83 -12.87 1.45
C ILE A 577 -30.71 -13.00 2.69
N SER A 578 -30.06 -13.01 3.85
CA SER A 578 -30.67 -12.90 5.18
C SER A 578 -30.07 -11.72 5.91
N LYS A 579 -30.92 -10.92 6.55
CA LYS A 579 -30.48 -9.79 7.39
C LYS A 579 -30.68 -10.15 8.85
N ASP A 580 -29.66 -9.99 9.68
CA ASP A 580 -29.84 -9.95 11.12
C ASP A 580 -30.50 -8.60 11.49
N PRO A 581 -31.76 -8.58 11.94
CA PRO A 581 -32.44 -7.33 12.25
C PRO A 581 -32.03 -6.76 13.61
N THR A 582 -31.22 -7.47 14.40
CA THR A 582 -30.90 -7.10 15.79
C THR A 582 -30.36 -5.68 15.86
N THR A 583 -31.10 -4.84 16.57
CA THR A 583 -30.76 -3.44 16.81
C THR A 583 -30.03 -3.27 18.13
N VAL A 584 -29.41 -2.10 18.29
CA VAL A 584 -28.82 -1.72 19.57
C VAL A 584 -29.88 -1.65 20.68
N SER A 585 -31.10 -1.17 20.37
CA SER A 585 -32.22 -1.14 21.33
C SER A 585 -32.56 -2.53 21.87
N ASP A 586 -32.60 -3.56 21.01
CA ASP A 586 -32.92 -4.94 21.43
C ASP A 586 -31.92 -5.47 22.47
N ILE A 587 -30.63 -5.17 22.28
CA ILE A 587 -29.56 -5.55 23.23
C ILE A 587 -29.68 -4.76 24.53
N LEU A 588 -29.98 -3.45 24.46
CA LEU A 588 -30.14 -2.61 25.63
C LEU A 588 -31.33 -3.07 26.50
N GLU A 589 -32.46 -3.40 25.89
CA GLU A 589 -33.64 -3.90 26.60
C GLU A 589 -33.37 -5.25 27.31
N GLY A 590 -32.71 -6.18 26.61
CA GLY A 590 -32.29 -7.46 27.20
C GLY A 590 -31.27 -7.33 28.33
N SER A 591 -30.47 -6.25 28.34
CA SER A 591 -29.39 -6.05 29.31
C SER A 591 -29.84 -5.54 30.68
N THR A 592 -31.06 -4.98 30.78
CA THR A 592 -31.62 -4.38 32.01
C THR A 592 -31.72 -5.33 33.21
N ARG A 593 -31.45 -6.64 33.03
CA ARG A 593 -31.49 -7.69 34.07
C ARG A 593 -30.19 -8.49 34.21
N THR A 594 -29.08 -8.07 33.59
CA THR A 594 -27.84 -8.87 33.48
C THR A 594 -26.61 -8.18 34.10
N SER A 595 -25.56 -8.95 34.42
CA SER A 595 -24.30 -8.39 34.95
C SER A 595 -23.51 -7.65 33.86
N LEU A 596 -22.62 -6.73 34.27
CA LEU A 596 -21.78 -5.96 33.34
C LEU A 596 -20.91 -6.86 32.43
N ASP A 597 -20.40 -7.99 32.94
CA ASP A 597 -19.63 -8.96 32.14
C ASP A 597 -20.50 -9.63 31.06
N HIS A 598 -21.76 -9.91 31.38
CA HIS A 598 -22.70 -10.46 30.39
C HIS A 598 -23.00 -9.46 29.28
N PHE A 599 -23.20 -8.18 29.64
CA PHE A 599 -23.40 -7.10 28.66
C PHE A 599 -22.18 -6.93 27.74
N ILE A 600 -20.96 -6.91 28.29
CA ILE A 600 -19.72 -6.83 27.50
C ILE A 600 -19.59 -8.01 26.54
N ARG A 601 -19.87 -9.24 27.01
CA ARG A 601 -19.83 -10.44 26.15
C ARG A 601 -20.84 -10.36 25.01
N GLY A 602 -22.04 -9.85 25.28
CA GLY A 602 -23.07 -9.62 24.26
C GLY A 602 -22.66 -8.60 23.20
N GLN A 603 -21.91 -7.55 23.57
CA GLN A 603 -21.30 -6.64 22.60
C GLN A 603 -20.21 -7.35 21.78
N GLN A 604 -19.34 -8.13 22.44
CA GLN A 604 -18.25 -8.86 21.79
C GLN A 604 -18.73 -9.89 20.77
N ASP A 605 -19.95 -10.41 20.89
CA ASP A 605 -20.56 -11.29 19.87
C ASP A 605 -20.64 -10.62 18.50
N PHE A 606 -20.94 -9.31 18.46
CA PHE A 606 -20.99 -8.55 17.22
C PHE A 606 -19.62 -7.96 16.86
N LEU A 607 -18.86 -7.48 17.85
CA LEU A 607 -17.54 -6.87 17.62
C LEU A 607 -16.49 -7.87 17.11
N LEU A 608 -16.68 -9.16 17.36
CA LEU A 608 -15.80 -10.25 16.93
C LEU A 608 -16.48 -11.18 15.91
N MET A 609 -17.52 -10.72 15.21
CA MET A 609 -18.30 -11.53 14.28
C MET A 609 -17.49 -11.97 13.05
N GLY A 610 -16.48 -11.20 12.62
CA GLY A 610 -15.61 -11.58 11.50
C GLY A 610 -14.78 -12.84 11.79
N LEU A 611 -14.52 -13.17 13.07
CA LEU A 611 -13.91 -14.44 13.49
C LEU A 611 -14.80 -15.67 13.28
N ARG A 612 -16.07 -15.51 12.87
CA ARG A 612 -16.99 -16.61 12.55
C ARG A 612 -17.30 -16.69 11.06
N THR A 613 -17.28 -15.57 10.35
CA THR A 613 -17.81 -15.47 8.98
C THR A 613 -16.75 -15.81 7.94
N LEU A 614 -17.17 -16.46 6.85
CA LEU A 614 -16.29 -16.69 5.70
C LEU A 614 -16.05 -15.36 4.96
N PRO A 615 -14.85 -15.13 4.40
CA PRO A 615 -14.56 -13.94 3.60
C PRO A 615 -15.24 -14.06 2.22
N LEU A 616 -16.54 -13.78 2.18
CA LEU A 616 -17.38 -14.02 1.00
C LEU A 616 -17.11 -13.06 -0.16
N VAL A 617 -16.53 -11.87 0.09
CA VAL A 617 -16.28 -10.82 -0.92
C VAL A 617 -15.47 -11.37 -2.09
N GLY A 618 -14.25 -11.84 -1.82
CA GLY A 618 -13.37 -12.42 -2.84
C GLY A 618 -13.94 -13.71 -3.45
N ILE A 619 -14.80 -14.43 -2.71
CA ILE A 619 -15.45 -15.65 -3.22
C ILE A 619 -16.53 -15.31 -4.26
N TYR A 620 -17.40 -14.33 -4.00
CA TYR A 620 -18.45 -13.92 -4.93
C TYR A 620 -17.90 -13.18 -6.15
N SER A 621 -16.91 -12.30 -5.96
CA SER A 621 -16.12 -11.76 -7.06
C SER A 621 -15.50 -12.90 -7.88
N THR A 622 -15.06 -13.97 -7.21
CA THR A 622 -14.57 -15.16 -7.91
C THR A 622 -15.64 -15.85 -8.75
N MET A 623 -16.78 -16.17 -8.16
CA MET A 623 -17.88 -16.84 -8.85
C MET A 623 -18.41 -16.03 -10.04
N HIS A 624 -18.47 -14.71 -9.91
CA HIS A 624 -18.84 -13.80 -11.00
C HIS A 624 -17.93 -14.00 -12.22
N ASP A 625 -16.61 -14.02 -12.05
CA ASP A 625 -15.70 -14.15 -13.21
C ASP A 625 -15.87 -15.50 -13.92
N TYR A 626 -16.19 -16.57 -13.17
CA TYR A 626 -16.53 -17.86 -13.77
C TYR A 626 -17.85 -17.78 -14.55
N ALA A 627 -18.86 -17.11 -14.00
CA ALA A 627 -20.15 -16.91 -14.68
C ALA A 627 -19.99 -16.06 -15.96
N ALA A 628 -19.27 -14.93 -15.89
CA ALA A 628 -18.93 -14.11 -17.05
C ALA A 628 -18.19 -14.91 -18.13
N TYR A 629 -17.27 -15.78 -17.72
CA TYR A 629 -16.53 -16.65 -18.62
C TYR A 629 -17.38 -17.79 -19.21
N MET A 630 -18.31 -18.37 -18.47
CA MET A 630 -19.10 -19.53 -18.91
C MET A 630 -20.41 -19.16 -19.61
N LYS A 631 -21.05 -18.06 -19.19
CA LYS A 631 -22.42 -17.68 -19.57
C LYS A 631 -22.51 -16.37 -20.33
N GLY A 632 -21.51 -15.51 -20.24
CA GLY A 632 -21.55 -14.14 -20.78
C GLY A 632 -21.67 -13.10 -19.67
N TYR A 633 -21.27 -11.87 -19.98
CA TYR A 633 -21.17 -10.78 -18.99
C TYR A 633 -22.54 -10.17 -18.63
N ASP A 634 -23.47 -10.18 -19.58
CA ASP A 634 -24.85 -9.68 -19.48
C ASP A 634 -25.89 -10.79 -19.22
N ALA A 635 -25.44 -12.03 -19.02
CA ALA A 635 -26.33 -13.13 -18.66
C ALA A 635 -26.98 -12.85 -17.28
N GLU A 636 -28.27 -13.14 -17.14
CA GLU A 636 -29.06 -12.84 -15.94
C GLU A 636 -28.39 -13.32 -14.64
N GLU A 637 -27.87 -14.54 -14.64
CA GLU A 637 -27.17 -15.12 -13.48
C GLU A 637 -25.79 -14.48 -13.22
N THR A 638 -25.10 -14.00 -14.25
CA THR A 638 -23.84 -13.25 -14.10
C THR A 638 -24.11 -11.89 -13.46
N VAL A 639 -25.13 -11.17 -13.95
CA VAL A 639 -25.59 -9.90 -13.38
C VAL A 639 -26.06 -10.08 -11.93
N ALA A 640 -26.82 -11.14 -11.64
CA ALA A 640 -27.24 -11.44 -10.28
C ALA A 640 -26.05 -11.73 -9.34
N LEU A 641 -25.01 -12.42 -9.82
CA LEU A 641 -23.76 -12.61 -9.05
C LEU A 641 -22.96 -11.32 -8.88
N ALA A 642 -22.99 -10.41 -9.86
CA ALA A 642 -22.39 -9.08 -9.74
C ALA A 642 -23.05 -8.28 -8.61
N HIS A 643 -24.39 -8.23 -8.56
CA HIS A 643 -25.11 -7.61 -7.45
C HIS A 643 -24.82 -8.29 -6.10
N MET A 644 -24.72 -9.63 -6.08
CA MET A 644 -24.31 -10.35 -4.86
C MET A 644 -22.90 -9.95 -4.41
N SER A 645 -21.97 -9.72 -5.34
CA SER A 645 -20.62 -9.25 -5.00
C SER A 645 -20.67 -7.89 -4.29
N CYS A 646 -21.45 -6.94 -4.79
CA CYS A 646 -21.66 -5.63 -4.15
C CYS A 646 -22.35 -5.77 -2.77
N ILE A 647 -23.41 -6.58 -2.67
CA ILE A 647 -24.13 -6.77 -1.40
C ILE A 647 -23.23 -7.38 -0.32
N VAL A 648 -22.37 -8.34 -0.70
CA VAL A 648 -21.44 -9.01 0.22
C VAL A 648 -20.31 -8.07 0.65
N LEU A 649 -19.84 -7.19 -0.22
CA LEU A 649 -18.87 -6.14 0.11
C LEU A 649 -19.38 -5.27 1.28
N ASP A 650 -20.67 -4.92 1.24
CA ASP A 650 -21.35 -4.18 2.31
C ASP A 650 -21.88 -5.06 3.46
N GLY A 651 -21.73 -6.38 3.38
CA GLY A 651 -22.34 -7.34 4.30
C GLY A 651 -21.94 -7.12 5.77
N THR A 652 -20.66 -6.80 6.00
CA THR A 652 -20.11 -6.52 7.34
C THR A 652 -20.78 -5.32 8.00
N LYS A 653 -21.08 -4.28 7.23
CA LYS A 653 -21.72 -3.03 7.69
C LYS A 653 -23.23 -3.16 7.74
N THR A 654 -23.85 -3.95 6.86
CA THR A 654 -25.31 -4.04 6.73
C THR A 654 -25.93 -5.16 7.58
N GLY A 655 -25.11 -6.12 8.03
CA GLY A 655 -25.59 -7.36 8.67
C GLY A 655 -26.23 -8.33 7.68
N LEU A 656 -26.04 -8.10 6.38
CA LEU A 656 -26.50 -9.00 5.33
C LEU A 656 -25.55 -10.19 5.22
N THR A 657 -26.15 -11.37 5.18
CA THR A 657 -25.47 -12.66 5.03
C THR A 657 -26.11 -13.41 3.88
N VAL A 658 -25.34 -14.30 3.25
CA VAL A 658 -25.87 -15.16 2.20
C VAL A 658 -26.41 -16.44 2.82
N LYS A 659 -27.62 -16.85 2.41
CA LYS A 659 -28.21 -18.12 2.87
C LYS A 659 -27.31 -19.30 2.51
N SER A 660 -27.10 -20.21 3.47
CA SER A 660 -26.15 -21.32 3.35
C SER A 660 -26.42 -22.22 2.14
N GLU A 661 -27.70 -22.51 1.86
CA GLU A 661 -28.15 -23.30 0.72
C GLU A 661 -27.86 -22.61 -0.62
N VAL A 662 -27.99 -21.29 -0.67
CA VAL A 662 -27.69 -20.48 -1.87
C VAL A 662 -26.20 -20.44 -2.11
N TYR A 663 -25.41 -20.20 -1.06
CA TYR A 663 -23.95 -20.26 -1.14
C TYR A 663 -23.47 -21.62 -1.66
N ALA A 664 -23.95 -22.73 -1.07
CA ALA A 664 -23.57 -24.08 -1.48
C ALA A 664 -23.93 -24.35 -2.96
N ARG A 665 -25.09 -23.87 -3.42
CA ARG A 665 -25.50 -23.95 -4.82
C ARG A 665 -24.53 -23.20 -5.74
N HIS A 666 -24.25 -21.93 -5.46
CA HIS A 666 -23.34 -21.12 -6.27
C HIS A 666 -21.90 -21.69 -6.26
N GLU A 667 -21.44 -22.17 -5.10
CA GLU A 667 -20.13 -22.79 -4.96
C GLU A 667 -20.01 -24.05 -5.82
N ASN A 668 -21.00 -24.94 -5.80
CA ASN A 668 -21.03 -26.13 -6.67
C ASN A 668 -21.05 -25.75 -8.16
N LEU A 669 -21.81 -24.70 -8.53
CA LEU A 669 -21.95 -24.27 -9.92
C LEU A 669 -20.67 -23.65 -10.49
N TYR A 670 -19.93 -22.85 -9.72
CA TYR A 670 -18.86 -22.04 -10.28
C TYR A 670 -17.46 -22.40 -9.77
N ARG A 671 -17.28 -22.81 -8.52
CA ARG A 671 -15.94 -22.91 -7.91
C ARG A 671 -15.51 -24.32 -7.54
N LYS A 672 -16.40 -25.14 -6.96
CA LYS A 672 -16.06 -26.45 -6.41
C LYS A 672 -15.68 -27.44 -7.49
N GLY A 673 -14.51 -28.06 -7.34
CA GLY A 673 -13.98 -29.07 -8.27
C GLY A 673 -13.63 -28.52 -9.65
N LYS A 674 -13.38 -27.19 -9.76
CA LYS A 674 -13.06 -26.49 -11.01
C LYS A 674 -11.85 -25.59 -10.81
N ARG A 675 -10.92 -25.63 -11.76
CA ARG A 675 -9.83 -24.63 -11.84
C ARG A 675 -10.35 -23.27 -12.28
N ALA A 676 -9.60 -22.20 -12.00
CA ALA A 676 -9.94 -20.87 -12.49
C ALA A 676 -9.86 -20.81 -14.03
N PRO A 677 -10.57 -19.89 -14.70
CA PRO A 677 -10.28 -19.55 -16.09
C PRO A 677 -8.77 -19.26 -16.28
N PHE A 678 -8.21 -19.65 -17.44
CA PHE A 678 -6.76 -19.60 -17.67
C PHE A 678 -6.14 -18.23 -17.40
N TRP A 679 -6.77 -17.17 -17.89
CA TRP A 679 -6.31 -15.78 -17.71
C TRP A 679 -6.20 -15.38 -16.24
N ARG A 680 -7.08 -15.91 -15.38
CA ARG A 680 -7.11 -15.60 -13.96
C ARG A 680 -6.16 -16.47 -13.15
N GLU A 681 -5.99 -17.73 -13.53
CA GLU A 681 -4.97 -18.58 -12.92
C GLU A 681 -3.57 -18.01 -13.16
N GLU A 682 -3.30 -17.47 -14.36
CA GLU A 682 -2.02 -16.83 -14.67
C GLU A 682 -1.72 -15.62 -13.75
N GLN A 683 -2.73 -14.80 -13.43
CA GLN A 683 -2.59 -13.70 -12.47
C GLN A 683 -2.17 -14.19 -11.07
N LYS A 684 -2.63 -15.37 -10.65
CA LYS A 684 -2.43 -15.88 -9.29
C LYS A 684 -1.13 -16.66 -9.07
N LYS A 685 -0.47 -17.11 -10.15
CA LYS A 685 0.78 -17.91 -10.10
C LYS A 685 1.95 -17.28 -9.33
N ASP A 686 1.92 -15.97 -9.08
CA ASP A 686 2.97 -15.27 -8.31
C ASP A 686 2.79 -15.33 -6.78
N THR A 687 1.70 -15.88 -6.25
CA THR A 687 1.55 -16.10 -4.81
C THR A 687 2.09 -17.47 -4.39
N GLU A 688 3.09 -17.49 -3.50
CA GLU A 688 3.75 -18.72 -3.04
C GLU A 688 2.79 -19.76 -2.43
N LYS A 689 1.58 -19.35 -2.00
CA LYS A 689 0.57 -20.18 -1.34
C LYS A 689 -0.22 -21.09 -2.29
N GLU A 690 -0.25 -20.84 -3.60
CA GLU A 690 -1.11 -21.60 -4.54
C GLU A 690 -0.38 -22.65 -5.38
N LYS A 691 0.90 -22.97 -5.09
CA LYS A 691 1.66 -24.03 -5.79
C LYS A 691 1.14 -25.48 -5.58
N LEU A 692 0.03 -25.65 -4.84
CA LEU A 692 -0.61 -26.92 -4.52
C LEU A 692 -2.02 -26.99 -5.14
N ILE A 693 -2.16 -26.78 -6.45
CA ILE A 693 -3.42 -27.08 -7.15
C ILE A 693 -3.43 -28.57 -7.49
N PRO A 694 -4.47 -29.35 -7.15
CA PRO A 694 -4.58 -30.74 -7.57
C PRO A 694 -4.55 -30.83 -9.09
N ALA A 695 -3.59 -31.58 -9.65
CA ALA A 695 -3.34 -31.66 -11.09
C ALA A 695 -4.48 -32.27 -11.94
N ASN A 696 -5.59 -32.69 -11.32
CA ASN A 696 -6.64 -33.51 -11.95
C ASN A 696 -7.98 -32.76 -12.18
N GLU A 697 -8.08 -31.47 -11.87
CA GLU A 697 -9.30 -30.68 -12.13
C GLU A 697 -9.25 -29.96 -13.49
N ALA A 698 -10.39 -29.86 -14.18
CA ALA A 698 -10.51 -29.20 -15.48
C ALA A 698 -10.81 -27.70 -15.34
N HIS A 699 -10.34 -26.90 -16.31
CA HIS A 699 -10.78 -25.51 -16.47
C HIS A 699 -12.25 -25.44 -16.92
N PRO A 700 -12.98 -24.36 -16.57
CA PRO A 700 -14.33 -24.15 -17.08
C PRO A 700 -14.32 -24.09 -18.61
N LYS A 701 -15.30 -24.73 -19.25
CA LYS A 701 -15.48 -24.67 -20.69
C LYS A 701 -16.32 -23.45 -21.05
N ARG A 702 -15.87 -22.67 -22.03
CA ARG A 702 -16.64 -21.56 -22.61
C ARG A 702 -17.39 -22.04 -23.86
N PRO A 703 -18.71 -21.80 -23.96
CA PRO A 703 -19.51 -22.18 -25.12
C PRO A 703 -19.01 -21.54 -26.43
N GLU A 704 -19.24 -22.22 -27.55
CA GLU A 704 -18.80 -21.77 -28.88
C GLU A 704 -19.44 -20.43 -29.29
N ALA A 705 -20.70 -20.23 -28.94
CA ALA A 705 -21.42 -18.97 -29.17
C ALA A 705 -20.81 -17.76 -28.45
N LEU A 706 -19.98 -18.00 -27.43
CA LEU A 706 -19.32 -16.99 -26.63
C LEU A 706 -17.81 -16.87 -26.98
N GLN A 707 -17.34 -17.48 -28.06
CA GLN A 707 -15.92 -17.42 -28.49
C GLN A 707 -15.35 -15.99 -28.46
N ASN A 708 -14.03 -15.88 -28.26
CA ASN A 708 -13.27 -14.63 -28.20
C ASN A 708 -13.42 -13.80 -26.91
N PHE A 709 -13.26 -14.44 -25.74
CA PHE A 709 -13.15 -13.68 -24.49
C PHE A 709 -11.92 -12.77 -24.50
N VAL A 710 -12.10 -11.49 -24.12
CA VAL A 710 -11.06 -10.46 -24.26
C VAL A 710 -9.78 -10.81 -23.50
N MET A 711 -9.89 -11.33 -22.29
CA MET A 711 -8.71 -11.62 -21.47
C MET A 711 -7.89 -12.80 -22.01
N ASP A 712 -8.52 -13.79 -22.66
CA ASP A 712 -7.79 -14.88 -23.29
C ASP A 712 -6.96 -14.35 -24.48
N ARG A 713 -7.55 -13.45 -25.28
CA ARG A 713 -6.85 -12.81 -26.41
C ARG A 713 -5.69 -11.93 -25.95
N ILE A 714 -5.90 -11.17 -24.87
CA ILE A 714 -4.83 -10.38 -24.26
C ILE A 714 -3.74 -11.32 -23.77
N LEU A 715 -4.06 -12.34 -22.97
CA LEU A 715 -3.09 -13.30 -22.44
C LEU A 715 -2.22 -13.92 -23.55
N ASP A 716 -2.82 -14.37 -24.64
CA ASP A 716 -2.09 -14.96 -25.77
C ASP A 716 -1.14 -13.95 -26.41
N ALA A 717 -1.60 -12.72 -26.66
CA ALA A 717 -0.77 -11.65 -27.18
C ALA A 717 0.34 -11.23 -26.19
N SER A 718 0.03 -11.15 -24.90
CA SER A 718 0.98 -10.80 -23.84
C SER A 718 2.10 -11.83 -23.74
N ARG A 719 1.80 -13.12 -23.92
CA ARG A 719 2.83 -14.19 -23.93
C ARG A 719 3.77 -14.03 -25.12
N GLN A 720 3.25 -13.73 -26.30
CA GLN A 720 4.07 -13.49 -27.49
C GLN A 720 4.96 -12.26 -27.31
N GLU A 721 4.41 -11.17 -26.79
CA GLU A 721 5.15 -9.93 -26.56
C GLU A 721 6.20 -10.11 -25.45
N ARG A 722 5.88 -10.83 -24.37
CA ARG A 722 6.85 -11.25 -23.35
C ARG A 722 8.03 -11.99 -23.97
N ASP A 723 7.76 -13.02 -24.75
CA ASP A 723 8.80 -13.88 -25.33
C ASP A 723 9.63 -13.13 -26.38
N LYS A 724 9.05 -12.14 -27.06
CA LYS A 724 9.77 -11.18 -27.90
C LYS A 724 10.76 -10.35 -27.07
N TRP A 725 10.31 -9.71 -25.98
CA TRP A 725 11.18 -8.86 -25.17
C TRP A 725 12.21 -9.64 -24.35
N LEU A 726 11.90 -10.86 -23.91
CA LEU A 726 12.89 -11.74 -23.27
C LEU A 726 14.03 -12.10 -24.23
N ARG A 727 13.70 -12.43 -25.50
CA ARG A 727 14.72 -12.65 -26.55
C ARG A 727 15.53 -11.39 -26.84
N TYR A 728 14.88 -10.24 -26.94
CA TYR A 728 15.57 -8.95 -27.06
C TYR A 728 16.60 -8.76 -25.94
N LEU A 729 16.25 -9.07 -24.68
CA LEU A 729 17.19 -8.98 -23.57
C LEU A 729 18.33 -10.00 -23.66
N ASP A 730 18.08 -11.24 -24.08
CA ASP A 730 19.14 -12.23 -24.32
C ASP A 730 20.15 -11.73 -25.37
N GLU A 731 19.68 -11.01 -26.40
CA GLU A 731 20.52 -10.46 -27.47
C GLU A 731 21.24 -9.15 -27.08
N HIS A 732 20.56 -8.23 -26.38
CA HIS A 732 21.05 -6.87 -26.10
C HIS A 732 21.74 -6.71 -24.73
N MET A 733 21.68 -7.72 -23.86
CA MET A 733 22.37 -7.74 -22.57
C MET A 733 23.21 -9.01 -22.40
N PRO A 734 24.26 -9.23 -23.23
CA PRO A 734 25.17 -10.35 -23.04
C PRO A 734 25.91 -10.24 -21.70
N GLU A 735 26.47 -11.34 -21.23
CA GLU A 735 27.34 -11.29 -20.04
C GLU A 735 28.61 -10.48 -20.34
N PRO A 736 29.06 -9.59 -19.43
CA PRO A 736 30.28 -8.83 -19.63
C PRO A 736 31.50 -9.72 -19.91
N ALA A 737 32.15 -9.46 -21.06
CA ALA A 737 33.29 -10.25 -21.52
C ALA A 737 34.56 -10.03 -20.68
N PHE A 738 34.69 -8.87 -20.03
CA PHE A 738 35.89 -8.46 -19.31
C PHE A 738 35.59 -8.09 -17.86
N THR A 739 36.62 -8.08 -17.02
CA THR A 739 36.56 -7.57 -15.64
C THR A 739 37.02 -6.11 -15.61
N ASP A 740 36.53 -5.36 -14.63
CA ASP A 740 36.88 -3.95 -14.46
C ASP A 740 38.26 -3.83 -13.82
N LYS A 741 39.26 -3.49 -14.65
CA LYS A 741 40.65 -3.35 -14.20
C LYS A 741 40.82 -2.23 -13.18
N ASP A 742 39.94 -1.23 -13.16
CA ASP A 742 40.01 -0.11 -12.23
C ASP A 742 39.79 -0.61 -10.79
N LEU A 743 38.90 -1.59 -10.61
CA LEU A 743 38.60 -2.17 -9.29
C LEU A 743 39.75 -3.03 -8.75
N GLU A 744 40.62 -3.53 -9.61
CA GLU A 744 41.81 -4.30 -9.24
C GLU A 744 43.04 -3.41 -8.98
N GLU A 745 43.01 -2.15 -9.41
CA GLU A 745 44.19 -1.27 -9.38
C GLU A 745 44.73 -0.99 -7.96
N PRO A 746 43.91 -0.76 -6.91
CA PRO A 746 44.43 -0.56 -5.57
C PRO A 746 45.29 -1.74 -5.08
N LEU A 747 44.84 -2.97 -5.31
CA LEU A 747 45.59 -4.16 -4.95
C LEU A 747 46.85 -4.32 -5.82
N ARG A 748 46.75 -4.07 -7.13
CA ARG A 748 47.91 -4.14 -8.04
C ARG A 748 49.00 -3.13 -7.68
N ASP A 749 48.61 -1.89 -7.34
CA ASP A 749 49.53 -0.87 -6.86
C ASP A 749 50.20 -1.29 -5.55
N ALA A 750 49.43 -1.80 -4.58
CA ALA A 750 49.98 -2.25 -3.31
C ALA A 750 50.95 -3.42 -3.48
N ARG A 751 50.63 -4.40 -4.34
CA ARG A 751 51.55 -5.50 -4.69
C ARG A 751 52.85 -5.00 -5.32
N ARG A 752 52.78 -4.02 -6.23
CA ARG A 752 53.95 -3.37 -6.83
C ARG A 752 54.79 -2.64 -5.77
N ARG A 753 54.16 -1.90 -4.85
CA ARG A 753 54.84 -1.24 -3.73
C ARG A 753 55.50 -2.24 -2.79
N ALA A 754 54.83 -3.35 -2.46
CA ALA A 754 55.35 -4.41 -1.61
C ALA A 754 56.58 -5.05 -2.25
N GLN A 755 56.51 -5.41 -3.53
CA GLN A 755 57.64 -5.98 -4.27
C GLN A 755 58.87 -5.05 -4.25
N ASN A 756 58.67 -3.75 -4.56
CA ASN A 756 59.74 -2.76 -4.52
C ASN A 756 60.38 -2.59 -3.12
N ARG A 757 59.62 -2.84 -2.04
CA ARG A 757 60.13 -2.79 -0.65
C ARG A 757 60.84 -4.08 -0.25
N MET A 758 60.34 -5.23 -0.70
CA MET A 758 60.99 -6.52 -0.50
C MET A 758 62.36 -6.55 -1.18
N GLU A 759 62.49 -5.99 -2.38
CA GLU A 759 63.79 -5.83 -3.07
C GLU A 759 64.79 -4.97 -2.26
N LYS A 760 64.28 -4.15 -1.33
CA LYS A 760 65.06 -3.33 -0.40
C LYS A 760 65.17 -3.94 1.00
N GLY A 761 64.74 -5.20 1.18
CA GLY A 761 64.83 -5.95 2.45
C GLY A 761 63.75 -5.64 3.49
N CYS A 762 62.67 -4.95 3.13
CA CYS A 762 61.54 -4.64 4.04
C CYS A 762 60.30 -5.46 3.62
N HIS A 763 59.83 -6.32 4.54
CA HIS A 763 58.75 -7.27 4.28
C HIS A 763 57.39 -6.81 4.83
N ASP A 764 57.35 -5.81 5.71
CA ASP A 764 56.15 -5.39 6.44
C ASP A 764 54.90 -5.17 5.55
N LEU A 765 55.05 -4.51 4.39
CA LEU A 765 53.93 -4.28 3.46
C LEU A 765 53.49 -5.56 2.74
N HIS A 766 54.42 -6.48 2.48
CA HIS A 766 54.09 -7.78 1.90
C HIS A 766 53.32 -8.64 2.89
N ASP A 767 53.75 -8.65 4.15
CA ASP A 767 53.11 -9.40 5.23
C ASP A 767 51.69 -8.88 5.50
N ASP A 768 51.51 -7.55 5.54
CA ASP A 768 50.19 -6.91 5.62
C ASP A 768 49.27 -7.35 4.46
N LEU A 769 49.78 -7.38 3.22
CA LEU A 769 48.99 -7.81 2.06
C LEU A 769 48.61 -9.30 2.13
N GLN A 770 49.50 -10.17 2.62
CA GLN A 770 49.17 -11.58 2.82
C GLN A 770 48.05 -11.76 3.84
N LEU A 771 48.06 -10.99 4.94
CA LEU A 771 46.98 -11.00 5.94
C LEU A 771 45.64 -10.58 5.32
N ILE A 772 45.65 -9.52 4.51
CA ILE A 772 44.46 -9.04 3.79
C ILE A 772 43.93 -10.13 2.84
N GLU A 773 44.79 -10.68 1.98
CA GLU A 773 44.40 -11.70 1.00
C GLU A 773 43.85 -12.95 1.69
N HIS A 774 44.53 -13.44 2.73
CA HIS A 774 44.07 -14.59 3.51
C HIS A 774 42.72 -14.35 4.18
N HIS A 775 42.53 -13.17 4.78
CA HIS A 775 41.26 -12.78 5.40
C HIS A 775 40.12 -12.78 4.39
N VAL A 776 40.30 -12.11 3.25
CA VAL A 776 39.26 -12.00 2.23
C VAL A 776 38.95 -13.37 1.61
N GLU A 777 39.96 -14.21 1.35
CA GLU A 777 39.76 -15.58 0.86
C GLU A 777 38.96 -16.44 1.85
N ARG A 778 39.22 -16.32 3.15
CA ARG A 778 38.47 -17.02 4.18
C ARG A 778 37.01 -16.58 4.18
N ILE A 779 36.74 -15.28 4.19
CA ILE A 779 35.37 -14.74 4.14
C ILE A 779 34.65 -15.18 2.85
N TRP A 780 35.34 -15.23 1.70
CA TRP A 780 34.80 -15.77 0.46
C TRP A 780 34.37 -17.24 0.59
N ARG A 781 35.16 -18.07 1.29
CA ARG A 781 34.82 -19.49 1.54
C ARG A 781 33.66 -19.65 2.51
N GLU A 782 33.51 -18.76 3.49
CA GLU A 782 32.42 -18.76 4.47
C GLU A 782 31.08 -18.24 3.92
N ARG A 783 31.08 -17.61 2.73
CA ARG A 783 29.88 -17.01 2.16
C ARG A 783 28.73 -18.02 2.04
N PRO A 784 27.47 -17.57 2.19
CA PRO A 784 26.32 -18.41 1.89
C PRO A 784 26.32 -18.83 0.41
N THR A 785 26.43 -20.13 0.12
CA THR A 785 26.34 -20.66 -1.24
C THR A 785 24.97 -21.27 -1.53
N ARG A 786 24.67 -21.45 -2.83
CA ARG A 786 23.39 -21.98 -3.32
C ARG A 786 23.16 -23.47 -2.94
N GLY A 787 24.14 -24.17 -2.38
CA GLY A 787 24.10 -25.64 -2.19
C GLY A 787 24.63 -26.23 -0.88
N ASN A 788 25.04 -25.45 0.13
CA ASN A 788 25.53 -26.03 1.39
C ASN A 788 24.38 -26.37 2.37
N SER A 789 23.64 -27.43 2.08
CA SER A 789 22.85 -28.18 3.08
C SER A 789 23.54 -29.49 3.51
N GLU A 790 24.74 -29.79 3.01
CA GLU A 790 25.45 -31.03 3.33
C GLU A 790 26.85 -30.71 3.88
N LYS A 791 26.98 -30.57 5.21
CA LYS A 791 28.22 -30.84 5.98
C LYS A 791 28.17 -30.60 7.50
N SER A 792 26.98 -30.50 8.10
CA SER A 792 26.83 -30.75 9.54
C SER A 792 25.90 -31.94 9.73
N GLY A 793 26.40 -33.01 10.36
CA GLY A 793 25.75 -34.33 10.46
C GLY A 793 24.48 -34.40 11.31
N ASN A 794 23.54 -33.47 11.16
CA ASN A 794 22.17 -33.60 11.66
C ASN A 794 21.18 -33.53 10.50
N LYS A 795 20.41 -34.61 10.33
CA LYS A 795 19.35 -34.77 9.34
C LYS A 795 18.17 -33.84 9.65
N GLU A 796 18.23 -32.59 9.22
CA GLU A 796 17.03 -31.77 9.00
C GLU A 796 17.21 -30.98 7.69
N GLY A 797 16.28 -31.16 6.74
CA GLY A 797 16.34 -30.59 5.39
C GLY A 797 16.20 -29.06 5.39
N GLY A 798 17.31 -28.35 5.55
CA GLY A 798 17.37 -26.89 5.41
C GLY A 798 17.24 -26.45 3.95
N ALA A 799 16.42 -25.43 3.70
CA ALA A 799 16.26 -24.83 2.37
C ALA A 799 17.58 -24.20 1.87
N SER A 800 17.84 -24.27 0.55
CA SER A 800 18.95 -23.55 -0.09
C SER A 800 18.92 -22.06 0.26
N PHE A 801 20.06 -21.35 0.24
CA PHE A 801 20.12 -19.92 0.57
C PHE A 801 19.06 -19.09 -0.19
N THR A 802 18.80 -19.42 -1.45
CA THR A 802 17.78 -18.77 -2.29
C THR A 802 16.34 -19.12 -1.90
N GLY A 803 16.11 -20.24 -1.20
CA GLY A 803 14.82 -20.63 -0.65
C GLY A 803 14.55 -20.11 0.77
N LEU A 804 15.50 -19.40 1.40
CA LEU A 804 15.28 -18.75 2.68
C LEU A 804 14.43 -17.48 2.52
N GLY A 805 13.63 -17.16 3.55
CA GLY A 805 12.91 -15.90 3.63
C GLY A 805 13.86 -14.70 3.49
N ILE A 806 13.36 -13.59 2.94
CA ILE A 806 14.20 -12.41 2.62
C ILE A 806 14.96 -11.89 3.85
N GLU A 807 14.36 -11.93 5.03
CA GLU A 807 14.98 -11.48 6.28
C GLU A 807 16.21 -12.31 6.63
N GLN A 808 16.06 -13.63 6.63
CA GLN A 808 17.15 -14.57 6.91
C GLN A 808 18.28 -14.44 5.87
N ARG A 809 17.93 -14.19 4.60
CA ARG A 809 18.93 -13.93 3.56
C ARG A 809 19.73 -12.66 3.85
N GLN A 810 19.05 -11.58 4.20
CA GLN A 810 19.69 -10.28 4.48
C GLN A 810 20.52 -10.31 5.77
N ASP A 811 20.06 -10.99 6.81
CA ASP A 811 20.81 -11.15 8.06
C ASP A 811 22.13 -11.88 7.83
N LYS A 812 22.11 -12.98 7.04
CA LYS A 812 23.34 -13.70 6.66
C LYS A 812 24.30 -12.84 5.84
N LEU A 813 23.80 -12.01 4.91
CA LEU A 813 24.65 -11.12 4.12
C LEU A 813 25.30 -10.02 4.98
N ARG A 814 24.54 -9.47 5.95
CA ARG A 814 25.06 -8.47 6.90
C ARG A 814 26.02 -9.04 7.91
N GLU A 815 25.82 -10.28 8.33
CA GLU A 815 26.80 -10.98 9.15
C GLU A 815 28.12 -11.13 8.38
N LEU A 816 28.04 -11.51 7.10
CA LEU A 816 29.22 -11.65 6.24
C LEU A 816 29.97 -10.33 6.07
N SER A 817 29.27 -9.23 5.77
CA SER A 817 29.88 -7.91 5.62
C SER A 817 30.45 -7.36 6.94
N ARG A 818 29.80 -7.66 8.07
CA ARG A 818 30.33 -7.36 9.40
C ARG A 818 31.66 -8.06 9.63
N LYS A 819 31.72 -9.38 9.45
CA LYS A 819 32.97 -10.16 9.63
C LYS A 819 34.09 -9.65 8.73
N PHE A 820 33.76 -9.35 7.46
CA PHE A 820 34.69 -8.76 6.50
C PHE A 820 35.34 -7.47 7.00
N VAL A 821 34.60 -6.61 7.70
CA VAL A 821 35.11 -5.35 8.22
C VAL A 821 35.76 -5.48 9.60
N THR A 822 35.19 -6.25 10.53
CA THR A 822 35.58 -6.22 11.95
C THR A 822 36.63 -7.24 12.36
N GLU A 823 36.83 -8.33 11.63
CA GLU A 823 37.79 -9.39 12.02
C GLU A 823 39.23 -9.10 11.57
N LEU A 824 39.43 -8.14 10.67
CA LEU A 824 40.76 -7.62 10.30
C LEU A 824 40.70 -6.09 10.23
N THR A 825 41.43 -5.45 11.15
CA THR A 825 41.42 -4.01 11.39
C THR A 825 42.79 -3.39 11.15
N ALA A 826 42.87 -2.06 11.17
CA ALA A 826 44.13 -1.35 11.00
C ALA A 826 45.11 -1.56 12.18
N GLU A 827 44.62 -2.03 13.33
CA GLU A 827 45.46 -2.37 14.49
C GLU A 827 46.27 -3.64 14.25
N ASP A 828 45.83 -4.48 13.31
CA ASP A 828 46.50 -5.73 12.92
C ASP A 828 47.57 -5.51 11.84
N MET A 829 47.68 -4.29 11.29
CA MET A 829 48.58 -3.95 10.17
C MET A 829 49.84 -3.21 10.65
N TYR A 830 50.98 -3.46 9.98
CA TYR A 830 52.24 -2.79 10.23
C TYR A 830 52.32 -1.40 9.57
N LEU A 831 51.86 -1.28 8.33
CA LEU A 831 52.00 -0.08 7.50
C LEU A 831 50.67 0.43 6.94
N ILE A 832 49.69 -0.45 6.74
CA ILE A 832 48.44 -0.10 6.06
C ILE A 832 47.46 0.58 7.03
N GLY A 833 47.10 1.82 6.72
CA GLY A 833 46.11 2.58 7.50
C GLY A 833 44.66 2.14 7.23
N LYS A 834 43.72 2.53 8.10
CA LYS A 834 42.30 2.13 8.04
C LYS A 834 41.65 2.27 6.65
N TRP A 835 41.78 3.44 6.02
CA TRP A 835 41.12 3.71 4.73
C TRP A 835 41.73 2.90 3.59
N GLU A 836 43.06 2.75 3.59
CA GLU A 836 43.78 1.92 2.62
C GLU A 836 43.42 0.44 2.81
N LEU A 837 43.31 -0.03 4.06
CA LEU A 837 42.90 -1.40 4.38
C LEU A 837 41.51 -1.72 3.82
N GLU A 838 40.53 -0.83 4.01
CA GLU A 838 39.17 -1.07 3.48
C GLU A 838 39.15 -1.06 1.95
N GLU A 839 39.90 -0.17 1.30
CA GLU A 839 40.04 -0.11 -0.16
C GLU A 839 40.72 -1.37 -0.72
N LEU A 840 41.78 -1.86 -0.06
CA LEU A 840 42.49 -3.09 -0.45
C LEU A 840 41.66 -4.34 -0.22
N LYS A 841 40.92 -4.43 0.90
CA LYS A 841 39.96 -5.52 1.13
C LYS A 841 38.92 -5.57 0.01
N ALA A 842 38.37 -4.43 -0.39
CA ALA A 842 37.40 -4.35 -1.49
C ALA A 842 38.00 -4.79 -2.84
N SER A 843 39.18 -4.26 -3.19
CA SER A 843 39.90 -4.61 -4.42
C SER A 843 40.29 -6.09 -4.46
N CYS A 844 40.73 -6.65 -3.32
CA CYS A 844 40.99 -8.08 -3.15
C CYS A 844 39.74 -8.93 -3.33
N ALA A 845 38.62 -8.54 -2.71
CA ALA A 845 37.35 -9.25 -2.88
C ALA A 845 36.93 -9.30 -4.35
N TYR A 846 37.07 -8.18 -5.06
CA TYR A 846 36.80 -8.12 -6.50
C TYR A 846 37.76 -8.99 -7.31
N SER A 847 39.07 -8.95 -7.04
CA SER A 847 40.05 -9.78 -7.73
C SER A 847 39.82 -11.29 -7.54
N ILE A 848 39.27 -11.73 -6.40
CA ILE A 848 38.95 -13.13 -6.14
C ILE A 848 37.71 -13.59 -6.92
N ALA A 849 36.68 -12.74 -7.00
CA ALA A 849 35.39 -13.13 -7.56
C ALA A 849 34.72 -12.01 -8.37
N PRO A 850 35.33 -11.56 -9.49
CA PRO A 850 34.88 -10.38 -10.24
C PRO A 850 33.53 -10.58 -10.95
N ARG A 851 33.15 -11.84 -11.22
CA ARG A 851 31.86 -12.27 -11.78
C ARG A 851 30.94 -12.88 -10.71
N ASN A 852 30.94 -12.30 -9.52
CA ASN A 852 30.10 -12.72 -8.42
C ASN A 852 29.53 -11.51 -7.68
N ARG A 853 28.44 -11.71 -6.94
CA ARG A 853 27.85 -10.67 -6.07
C ARG A 853 28.68 -10.40 -4.81
N PHE A 854 29.51 -11.35 -4.37
CA PHE A 854 30.28 -11.28 -3.13
C PHE A 854 31.03 -9.95 -2.90
N PRO A 855 31.83 -9.43 -3.86
CA PRO A 855 32.59 -8.20 -3.64
C PRO A 855 31.68 -7.01 -3.30
N PHE A 856 30.51 -6.95 -3.93
CA PHE A 856 29.51 -5.91 -3.69
C PHE A 856 28.73 -6.16 -2.40
N ASP A 857 28.39 -7.41 -2.08
CA ASP A 857 27.72 -7.73 -0.81
C ASP A 857 28.53 -7.30 0.43
N VAL A 858 29.86 -7.31 0.35
CA VAL A 858 30.74 -6.95 1.48
C VAL A 858 31.35 -5.54 1.37
N ALA A 859 31.49 -4.99 0.16
CA ALA A 859 32.24 -3.76 -0.07
C ALA A 859 31.70 -2.84 -1.18
N THR A 860 30.38 -2.83 -1.45
CA THR A 860 29.77 -1.96 -2.49
C THR A 860 30.27 -0.52 -2.43
N ARG A 861 30.28 0.12 -1.26
CA ARG A 861 30.67 1.52 -1.09
C ARG A 861 32.10 1.79 -1.58
N HIS A 862 33.03 0.94 -1.19
CA HIS A 862 34.44 1.10 -1.54
C HIS A 862 34.68 0.79 -3.01
N LEU A 863 34.01 -0.22 -3.58
CA LEU A 863 34.08 -0.49 -5.02
C LEU A 863 33.53 0.66 -5.86
N CYS A 864 32.41 1.27 -5.44
CA CYS A 864 31.86 2.45 -6.09
C CYS A 864 32.81 3.64 -6.00
N ALA A 865 33.47 3.84 -4.86
CA ALA A 865 34.45 4.91 -4.68
C ALA A 865 35.70 4.71 -5.57
N ILE A 866 36.21 3.47 -5.68
CA ILE A 866 37.33 3.14 -6.57
C ILE A 866 36.94 3.46 -8.01
N LYS A 867 35.74 3.03 -8.44
CA LYS A 867 35.27 3.28 -9.81
C LYS A 867 35.09 4.76 -10.11
N ALA A 868 34.42 5.51 -9.24
CA ALA A 868 34.22 6.93 -9.46
C ALA A 868 35.55 7.69 -9.53
N ARG A 869 36.54 7.28 -8.71
CA ARG A 869 37.89 7.88 -8.73
C ARG A 869 38.64 7.59 -10.03
N SER A 870 38.49 6.40 -10.62
CA SER A 870 39.18 6.05 -11.87
C SER A 870 38.68 6.86 -13.07
N LEU A 871 37.42 7.28 -13.06
CA LEU A 871 36.78 8.04 -14.13
C LEU A 871 37.10 9.55 -14.09
N GLY A 872 37.67 10.06 -12.99
CA GLY A 872 38.10 11.45 -12.85
C GLY A 872 37.55 12.15 -11.60
N PRO A 873 37.23 13.46 -11.67
CA PRO A 873 36.72 14.20 -10.52
C PRO A 873 35.40 13.60 -9.99
N TYR A 874 35.35 13.33 -8.69
CA TYR A 874 34.16 12.79 -8.01
C TYR A 874 33.81 13.60 -6.75
N LYS A 875 32.57 13.44 -6.27
CA LYS A 875 32.06 14.12 -5.07
C LYS A 875 31.56 13.12 -4.05
N VAL A 876 32.04 13.23 -2.81
CA VAL A 876 31.51 12.46 -1.68
C VAL A 876 30.29 13.17 -1.09
N VAL A 877 29.23 12.41 -0.84
CA VAL A 877 27.95 12.88 -0.29
C VAL A 877 27.56 11.99 0.89
N THR A 878 26.95 12.58 1.93
CA THR A 878 26.45 11.79 3.07
C THR A 878 25.21 11.00 2.65
N GLN A 879 25.03 9.80 3.21
CA GLN A 879 23.90 8.92 2.87
C GLN A 879 22.54 9.62 3.02
N ASN A 880 22.37 10.42 4.07
CA ASN A 880 21.14 11.16 4.35
C ASN A 880 20.81 12.17 3.23
N PHE A 881 21.83 12.84 2.68
CA PHE A 881 21.63 13.79 1.58
C PHE A 881 21.35 13.05 0.27
N TYR A 882 22.08 11.97 0.00
CA TYR A 882 21.91 11.14 -1.19
C TYR A 882 20.51 10.49 -1.27
N GLU A 883 19.92 10.08 -0.14
CA GLU A 883 18.56 9.53 -0.09
C GLU A 883 17.49 10.51 -0.63
N ARG A 884 17.77 11.83 -0.64
CA ARG A 884 16.87 12.87 -1.15
C ARG A 884 17.20 13.36 -2.56
N PHE A 885 18.28 12.87 -3.17
CA PHE A 885 18.64 13.27 -4.54
C PHE A 885 17.68 12.69 -5.57
N ARG A 886 17.31 13.53 -6.54
CA ARG A 886 16.50 13.17 -7.70
C ARG A 886 17.08 13.83 -8.94
N ILE A 887 17.25 13.07 -10.02
CA ILE A 887 17.51 13.63 -11.34
C ILE A 887 16.16 14.10 -11.91
N HIS A 888 16.06 15.39 -12.22
CA HIS A 888 14.86 15.94 -12.82
C HIS A 888 14.76 15.50 -14.29
N LYS A 889 13.60 15.03 -14.76
CA LYS A 889 13.43 14.50 -16.12
C LYS A 889 13.85 15.48 -17.22
N SER A 890 13.59 16.78 -17.03
CA SER A 890 13.99 17.82 -18.00
C SER A 890 15.51 17.96 -18.15
N PHE A 891 16.30 17.48 -17.18
CA PHE A 891 17.76 17.47 -17.26
C PHE A 891 18.24 16.29 -18.11
N ALA A 892 17.61 15.12 -17.98
CA ALA A 892 17.94 13.92 -18.76
C ALA A 892 17.54 14.02 -20.24
N GLN A 893 16.50 14.81 -20.58
CA GLN A 893 16.01 14.95 -21.96
C GLN A 893 16.75 16.02 -22.79
N ARG A 894 17.72 16.74 -22.22
CA ARG A 894 18.26 17.97 -22.82
C ARG A 894 19.27 17.75 -23.95
N TYR A 895 19.90 16.58 -24.07
CA TYR A 895 20.86 16.30 -25.15
C TYR A 895 20.44 15.19 -26.14
N GLY A 896 19.26 14.57 -25.96
CA GLY A 896 18.67 13.63 -26.92
C GLY A 896 17.89 14.26 -28.10
N ARG A 897 17.93 15.60 -28.24
CA ARG A 897 17.32 16.36 -29.36
C ARG A 897 18.37 17.07 -30.24
N SER A 898 19.51 16.43 -30.49
CA SER A 898 20.47 16.86 -31.52
C SER A 898 20.43 15.95 -32.72
#